data_AF-A0A967WBW6-F1
#
_entry.id   AF-A0A967WBW6-F1
#
_cell.length_a   1.000
_cell.length_b   1.000
_cell.length_c   1.000
_cell.angle_alpha   90.00
_cell.angle_beta   90.00
_cell.angle_gamma   90.00
#
_symmetry.space_group_name_H-M   'P 1'
#
loop_
_entity.id
_entity.type
_entity.pdbx_description
1 polymer ?
#
loop_
_entity_poly.entity_id
_entity_poly.type
_entity_poly.pdbx_seq_one_letter_code
_entity_poly.pdbx_strand_id
1 'polypeptide(L)'
;RWVQYGALSPVLRLHATKDPLAERRPWAYPRPVFEAARAAFHWRYQLVPYLYTMARVAHDTGVSLCRPIYYEYPEEDAAYTARYQYFFGDQMIAAPIVHPADPETGLASVDVWVPPGTWIEYSTKETFTGPRWVRLVGDLNYTPMLMKAGAILPLAAPFDAQSPPRLASGTTDALPLGRLCLAVFPGTEGRSRLYEDDGLTEAYKSGQYEWTEITSRPDGEIWTIEIAPVEDRCEVLPTERGYEIRLEGSRHPDEVLLDGEVAGDWRYDAGNLRTVIQIPPRDKRRPVQVTARAGGGISALGKAHNRQVVLSHVRRLLGDRYSGEASEDALLEAALRLGAPGKPRRATFQLDAIARLGGPLVQVLEFTTPEEAAQQLGRVIVGAPASADHPFDLEVTWMLHGKGSNTEETVRLQGMTEHLILDAPFAFDGTVRMARWEAAVMLTWRGEKLCVTHQSRPLFPSIYAWQVLVYEEQAEGLALEQVVDGKAEIDQRLPWKAYVQTTQGLKNVNEPHGVYLSREYAGALAQGASLAAYLGAVIHSPDDREAVVRFRSAGPTTFSLNGQEIEEVPVQQEEWLPGLLRKTRKTAVLHLRQGRNTLVVHSRPAQKKGPWWYFGGRFETPDGAEMSDLDFEVENAQ
;
A
#
# COMPACT_ATOMS: atom_id res chain seq x y z
N ARG A 1 -6.48 -1.19 -6.76
CA ARG A 1 -5.80 -0.88 -5.48
C ARG A 1 -5.81 0.62 -5.15
N TRP A 2 -5.15 1.52 -5.91
CA TRP A 2 -5.13 2.96 -5.56
C TRP A 2 -6.52 3.61 -5.39
N VAL A 3 -7.48 3.27 -6.25
CA VAL A 3 -8.87 3.76 -6.11
C VAL A 3 -9.55 3.28 -4.83
N GLN A 4 -9.27 2.04 -4.40
CA GLN A 4 -9.81 1.47 -3.15
C GLN A 4 -9.21 2.16 -1.92
N TYR A 5 -7.89 2.40 -1.94
CA TYR A 5 -7.24 3.25 -0.94
C TYR A 5 -7.83 4.66 -0.92
N GLY A 6 -8.03 5.28 -2.09
CA GLY A 6 -8.63 6.61 -2.20
C GLY A 6 -10.09 6.69 -1.72
N ALA A 7 -10.86 5.59 -1.80
CA ALA A 7 -12.20 5.52 -1.22
C ALA A 7 -12.20 5.59 0.32
N LEU A 8 -11.08 5.18 0.93
CA LEU A 8 -10.83 5.21 2.36
C LEU A 8 -9.87 6.34 2.77
N SER A 9 -9.84 7.43 2.00
CA SER A 9 -9.09 8.65 2.35
C SER A 9 -10.03 9.85 2.56
N PRO A 10 -9.56 10.98 3.11
CA PRO A 10 -10.41 12.17 3.26
C PRO A 10 -10.91 12.71 1.92
N VAL A 11 -10.09 12.60 0.86
CA VAL A 11 -10.39 13.11 -0.49
C VAL A 11 -10.05 12.05 -1.55
N LEU A 12 -11.06 11.62 -2.28
CA LEU A 12 -10.90 10.74 -3.45
C LEU A 12 -10.78 11.58 -4.72
N ARG A 13 -9.56 11.72 -5.25
CA ARG A 13 -9.29 12.43 -6.51
C ARG A 13 -8.36 11.64 -7.41
N LEU A 14 -8.83 11.33 -8.62
CA LEU A 14 -7.98 10.78 -9.68
C LEU A 14 -7.30 11.92 -10.43
N HIS A 15 -5.97 11.95 -10.41
CA HIS A 15 -5.16 12.97 -11.06
C HIS A 15 -3.92 12.37 -11.69
N ALA A 16 -3.50 12.92 -12.83
CA ALA A 16 -2.30 12.53 -13.54
C ALA A 16 -1.75 13.75 -14.31
N THR A 17 -0.45 13.71 -14.63
CA THR A 17 0.19 14.66 -15.54
C THR A 17 -0.53 14.67 -16.89
N LYS A 18 -0.47 15.80 -17.62
CA LYS A 18 -1.02 15.96 -18.97
C LYS A 18 -0.22 15.13 -20.00
N ASP A 19 -0.36 13.81 -19.92
CA ASP A 19 0.26 12.83 -20.79
C ASP A 19 -0.85 11.98 -21.46
N PRO A 20 -0.90 11.87 -22.80
CA PRO A 20 -1.89 11.03 -23.47
C PRO A 20 -1.80 9.54 -23.11
N LEU A 21 -0.69 9.07 -22.55
CA LEU A 21 -0.52 7.69 -22.09
C LEU A 21 -0.99 7.48 -20.64
N ALA A 22 -1.22 8.54 -19.88
CA ALA A 22 -1.73 8.45 -18.52
C ALA A 22 -3.25 8.37 -18.51
N GLU A 23 -3.78 7.14 -18.49
CA GLU A 23 -5.22 6.92 -18.34
C GLU A 23 -5.65 7.09 -16.87
N ARG A 24 -6.74 7.83 -16.66
CA ARG A 24 -7.29 8.14 -15.33
C ARG A 24 -8.77 7.85 -15.22
N ARG A 25 -9.42 7.49 -16.32
CA ARG A 25 -10.85 7.19 -16.40
C ARG A 25 -11.05 5.72 -16.03
N PRO A 26 -11.77 5.39 -14.94
CA PRO A 26 -11.97 3.99 -14.55
C PRO A 26 -12.58 3.12 -15.64
N TRP A 27 -13.45 3.68 -16.49
CA TRP A 27 -14.14 2.99 -17.59
C TRP A 27 -13.25 2.71 -18.82
N ALA A 28 -12.02 3.23 -18.86
CA ALA A 28 -11.08 2.92 -19.93
C ALA A 28 -10.24 1.65 -19.64
N TYR A 29 -10.32 1.12 -18.41
CA TYR A 29 -9.64 -0.11 -18.02
C TYR A 29 -10.48 -1.35 -18.33
N PRO A 30 -9.86 -2.56 -18.41
CA PRO A 30 -10.59 -3.81 -18.57
C PRO A 30 -11.70 -3.99 -17.52
N ARG A 31 -12.78 -4.68 -17.90
CA ARG A 31 -14.01 -4.79 -17.10
C ARG A 31 -13.78 -5.13 -15.61
N PRO A 32 -12.94 -6.11 -15.22
CA PRO A 32 -12.71 -6.41 -13.80
C PRO A 32 -12.14 -5.21 -13.01
N VAL A 33 -11.28 -4.40 -13.64
CA VAL A 33 -10.70 -3.21 -13.02
C VAL A 33 -11.73 -2.09 -12.92
N PHE A 34 -12.53 -1.89 -13.97
CA PHE A 34 -13.64 -0.93 -13.95
C PHE A 34 -14.64 -1.26 -12.83
N GLU A 35 -15.04 -2.53 -12.70
CA GLU A 35 -16.00 -2.97 -11.69
C GLU A 35 -15.48 -2.76 -10.27
N ALA A 36 -14.23 -3.12 -10.00
CA ALA A 36 -13.60 -2.89 -8.70
C ALA A 36 -13.49 -1.39 -8.37
N ALA A 37 -13.13 -0.55 -9.35
CA ALA A 37 -13.10 0.89 -9.18
C ALA A 37 -14.50 1.46 -8.93
N ARG A 38 -15.50 1.04 -9.70
CA ARG A 38 -16.91 1.43 -9.55
C ARG A 38 -17.44 1.09 -8.16
N ALA A 39 -17.18 -0.12 -7.67
CA ALA A 39 -17.56 -0.54 -6.33
C ALA A 39 -16.94 0.35 -5.25
N ALA A 40 -15.65 0.72 -5.38
CA ALA A 40 -15.00 1.65 -4.46
C ALA A 40 -15.62 3.05 -4.46
N PHE A 41 -16.01 3.58 -5.64
CA PHE A 41 -16.74 4.85 -5.74
C PHE A 41 -18.14 4.78 -5.10
N HIS A 42 -18.89 3.69 -5.35
CA HIS A 42 -20.20 3.49 -4.75
C HIS A 42 -20.11 3.35 -3.22
N TRP A 43 -19.06 2.69 -2.72
CA TRP A 43 -18.82 2.57 -1.30
C TRP A 43 -18.46 3.91 -0.67
N ARG A 44 -17.54 4.67 -1.30
CA ARG A 44 -17.20 6.04 -0.89
C ARG A 44 -18.45 6.92 -0.80
N TYR A 45 -19.37 6.80 -1.74
CA TYR A 45 -20.62 7.54 -1.75
C TYR A 45 -21.53 7.17 -0.58
N GLN A 46 -21.70 5.86 -0.32
CA GLN A 46 -22.46 5.39 0.84
C GLN A 46 -21.87 5.88 2.15
N LEU A 47 -20.56 6.02 2.25
CA LEU A 47 -19.89 6.50 3.47
C LEU A 47 -20.09 8.00 3.76
N VAL A 48 -20.69 8.81 2.87
CA VAL A 48 -20.73 10.28 3.06
C VAL A 48 -21.25 10.72 4.44
N PRO A 49 -22.35 10.17 5.01
CA PRO A 49 -22.80 10.57 6.34
C PRO A 49 -21.75 10.34 7.43
N TYR A 50 -21.06 9.19 7.38
CA TYR A 50 -19.95 8.87 8.27
C TYR A 50 -18.77 9.83 8.07
N LEU A 51 -18.37 10.06 6.82
CA LEU A 51 -17.23 10.90 6.47
C LEU A 51 -17.46 12.36 6.85
N TYR A 52 -18.68 12.85 6.67
CA TYR A 52 -19.07 14.21 7.01
C TYR A 52 -19.09 14.43 8.51
N THR A 53 -19.56 13.43 9.27
CA THR A 53 -19.43 13.39 10.73
C THR A 53 -17.97 13.45 11.16
N MET A 54 -17.10 12.62 10.57
CA MET A 54 -15.68 12.65 10.89
C MET A 54 -14.99 13.95 10.46
N ALA A 55 -15.45 14.61 9.41
CA ALA A 55 -14.98 15.94 9.03
C ALA A 55 -15.36 17.00 10.08
N ARG A 56 -16.57 16.91 10.66
CA ARG A 56 -16.96 17.75 11.80
C ARG A 56 -16.10 17.48 13.04
N VAL A 57 -15.84 16.21 13.37
CA VAL A 57 -14.92 15.85 14.47
C VAL A 57 -13.53 16.46 14.24
N ALA A 58 -13.01 16.40 13.00
CA ALA A 58 -11.75 17.02 12.65
C ALA A 58 -11.77 18.55 12.78
N HIS A 59 -12.88 19.20 12.44
CA HIS A 59 -13.07 20.64 12.66
C HIS A 59 -13.02 21.01 14.15
N ASP A 60 -13.73 20.26 14.99
CA ASP A 60 -13.87 20.56 16.42
C ASP A 60 -12.61 20.22 17.23
N THR A 61 -11.89 19.15 16.85
CA THR A 61 -10.81 18.58 17.67
C THR A 61 -9.42 18.67 17.05
N GLY A 62 -9.32 18.92 15.74
CA GLY A 62 -8.08 18.80 14.98
C GLY A 62 -7.66 17.36 14.66
N VAL A 63 -8.36 16.33 15.15
CA VAL A 63 -8.05 14.93 14.87
C VAL A 63 -8.66 14.50 13.54
N SER A 64 -7.80 14.17 12.57
CA SER A 64 -8.21 13.76 11.22
C SER A 64 -8.98 12.42 11.20
N LEU A 65 -9.74 12.18 10.14
CA LEU A 65 -10.40 10.91 9.83
C LEU A 65 -9.39 9.74 9.75
N CYS A 66 -8.26 9.92 9.07
CA CYS A 66 -7.23 8.88 8.99
C CYS A 66 -6.26 9.06 10.15
N ARG A 67 -6.23 8.09 11.08
CA ARG A 67 -5.42 8.15 12.31
C ARG A 67 -4.50 6.93 12.35
N PRO A 68 -3.21 7.11 12.62
CA PRO A 68 -2.30 5.98 12.76
C PRO A 68 -2.71 5.15 14.00
N ILE A 69 -2.39 3.86 13.99
CA ILE A 69 -2.87 2.93 15.03
C ILE A 69 -2.34 3.29 16.42
N TYR A 70 -1.11 3.80 16.50
CA TYR A 70 -0.48 4.23 17.75
C TYR A 70 -1.19 5.43 18.43
N TYR A 71 -2.19 6.06 17.82
CA TYR A 71 -3.00 7.09 18.51
C TYR A 71 -3.89 6.48 19.60
N GLU A 72 -4.45 5.29 19.37
CA GLU A 72 -5.29 4.61 20.37
C GLU A 72 -4.49 3.60 21.20
N TYR A 73 -3.32 3.17 20.72
CA TYR A 73 -2.45 2.20 21.38
C TYR A 73 -0.98 2.66 21.39
N PRO A 74 -0.65 3.79 22.05
CA PRO A 74 0.70 4.34 22.07
C PRO A 74 1.70 3.53 22.87
N GLU A 75 1.25 2.61 23.73
CA GLU A 75 2.09 1.70 24.53
C GLU A 75 2.42 0.38 23.80
N GLU A 76 1.88 0.16 22.61
CA GLU A 76 2.04 -1.07 21.85
C GLU A 76 3.04 -0.89 20.69
N ASP A 77 4.21 -1.52 20.76
CA ASP A 77 5.25 -1.45 19.71
C ASP A 77 4.73 -1.89 18.33
N ALA A 78 3.80 -2.85 18.33
CA ALA A 78 3.15 -3.32 17.11
C ALA A 78 2.30 -2.22 16.44
N ALA A 79 1.76 -1.27 17.20
CA ALA A 79 0.97 -0.15 16.65
C ALA A 79 1.83 0.82 15.82
N TYR A 80 3.11 1.02 16.19
CA TYR A 80 4.08 1.79 15.40
C TYR A 80 4.59 1.02 14.17
N THR A 81 4.50 -0.30 14.23
CA THR A 81 4.97 -1.20 13.17
C THR A 81 3.91 -1.42 12.07
N ALA A 82 2.63 -1.24 12.39
CA ALA A 82 1.49 -1.48 11.51
C ALA A 82 1.33 -0.42 10.39
N ARG A 83 2.22 -0.43 9.38
CA ARG A 83 2.30 0.59 8.31
C ARG A 83 1.16 0.56 7.28
N TYR A 84 0.55 -0.58 7.03
CA TYR A 84 -0.43 -0.76 5.94
C TYR A 84 -1.89 -0.71 6.41
N GLN A 85 -2.11 -0.13 7.58
CA GLN A 85 -3.44 0.07 8.15
C GLN A 85 -3.51 1.40 8.90
N TYR A 86 -4.72 1.89 9.09
CA TYR A 86 -5.01 3.06 9.91
C TYR A 86 -6.44 2.99 10.40
N PHE A 87 -6.73 3.66 11.51
CA PHE A 87 -8.11 3.93 11.88
C PHE A 87 -8.71 4.89 10.86
N PHE A 88 -9.89 4.54 10.38
CA PHE A 88 -10.68 5.36 9.47
C PHE A 88 -11.91 5.85 10.23
N GLY A 89 -11.73 6.97 10.91
CA GLY A 89 -12.60 7.43 11.99
C GLY A 89 -12.61 6.45 13.14
N ASP A 90 -13.60 6.59 14.01
CA ASP A 90 -13.79 5.87 15.29
C ASP A 90 -14.38 4.45 15.18
N GLN A 91 -14.95 4.06 14.04
CA GLN A 91 -15.72 2.80 13.92
C GLN A 91 -14.93 1.66 13.24
N MET A 92 -13.86 1.96 12.50
CA MET A 92 -13.18 0.95 11.68
C MET A 92 -11.68 1.17 11.50
N ILE A 93 -10.98 0.08 11.19
CA ILE A 93 -9.63 0.08 10.63
C ILE A 93 -9.72 -0.20 9.13
N ALA A 94 -9.08 0.65 8.33
CA ALA A 94 -8.87 0.43 6.91
C ALA A 94 -7.49 -0.20 6.67
N ALA A 95 -7.42 -1.28 5.89
CA ALA A 95 -6.16 -1.94 5.53
C ALA A 95 -6.10 -2.23 4.01
N PRO A 96 -6.06 -1.18 3.16
CA PRO A 96 -6.05 -1.37 1.72
C PRO A 96 -4.78 -2.10 1.24
N ILE A 97 -4.96 -3.07 0.35
CA ILE A 97 -3.86 -3.85 -0.22
C ILE A 97 -3.03 -2.97 -1.17
N VAL A 98 -1.73 -2.86 -0.89
CA VAL A 98 -0.76 -2.05 -1.66
C VAL A 98 0.26 -2.86 -2.45
N HIS A 99 0.14 -4.19 -2.43
CA HIS A 99 1.00 -5.12 -3.17
C HIS A 99 0.31 -5.66 -4.42
N PRO A 100 1.06 -6.06 -5.45
CA PRO A 100 0.49 -6.73 -6.62
C PRO A 100 -0.15 -8.06 -6.21
N ALA A 101 -1.15 -8.48 -6.98
CA ALA A 101 -1.69 -9.82 -6.85
C ALA A 101 -0.66 -10.85 -7.31
N ASP A 102 -0.66 -12.01 -6.66
CA ASP A 102 0.05 -13.18 -7.13
C ASP A 102 -0.52 -13.59 -8.51
N PRO A 103 0.34 -13.70 -9.53
CA PRO A 103 -0.12 -13.90 -10.90
C PRO A 103 -0.74 -15.28 -11.14
N GLU A 104 -0.46 -16.28 -10.30
CA GLU A 104 -1.02 -17.62 -10.43
C GLU A 104 -2.42 -17.71 -9.81
N THR A 105 -2.63 -17.07 -8.66
CA THR A 105 -3.90 -17.14 -7.93
C THR A 105 -4.85 -15.99 -8.24
N GLY A 106 -4.32 -14.85 -8.73
CA GLY A 106 -5.08 -13.60 -8.86
C GLY A 106 -5.45 -12.97 -7.52
N LEU A 107 -4.89 -13.46 -6.41
CA LEU A 107 -5.16 -12.99 -5.05
C LEU A 107 -4.02 -12.09 -4.56
N ALA A 108 -4.33 -11.19 -3.66
CA ALA A 108 -3.35 -10.38 -2.96
C ALA A 108 -3.64 -10.40 -1.46
N SER A 109 -2.61 -10.14 -0.66
CA SER A 109 -2.71 -10.18 0.79
C SER A 109 -2.22 -8.87 1.45
N VAL A 110 -2.67 -8.66 2.68
CA VAL A 110 -2.17 -7.62 3.58
C VAL A 110 -2.09 -8.20 4.98
N ASP A 111 -1.01 -7.89 5.68
CA ASP A 111 -0.86 -8.19 7.09
C ASP A 111 -1.38 -7.03 7.93
N VAL A 112 -2.24 -7.35 8.88
CA VAL A 112 -2.93 -6.40 9.75
C VAL A 112 -2.65 -6.79 11.19
N TRP A 113 -2.16 -5.85 11.99
CA TRP A 113 -2.17 -5.96 13.42
C TRP A 113 -3.56 -5.61 13.93
N VAL A 114 -4.28 -6.61 14.42
CA VAL A 114 -5.58 -6.47 15.08
C VAL A 114 -5.30 -6.00 16.50
N PRO A 115 -5.71 -4.78 16.90
CA PRO A 115 -5.46 -4.27 18.24
C PRO A 115 -6.33 -4.96 19.31
N PRO A 116 -6.05 -4.73 20.62
CA PRO A 116 -6.87 -5.25 21.71
C PRO A 116 -8.39 -5.04 21.50
N GLY A 117 -9.16 -6.11 21.65
CA GLY A 117 -10.61 -6.13 21.43
C GLY A 117 -11.03 -7.05 20.29
N THR A 118 -12.33 -7.04 19.98
CA THR A 118 -12.91 -7.84 18.89
C THR A 118 -13.18 -6.97 17.68
N TRP A 119 -12.79 -7.48 16.53
CA TRP A 119 -12.88 -6.83 15.23
C TRP A 119 -13.55 -7.74 14.22
N ILE A 120 -14.30 -7.18 13.29
CA ILE A 120 -15.14 -7.91 12.32
C ILE A 120 -14.78 -7.45 10.91
N GLU A 121 -14.30 -8.35 10.07
CA GLU A 121 -14.04 -8.06 8.67
C GLU A 121 -15.34 -7.72 7.94
N TYR A 122 -15.39 -6.55 7.31
CA TYR A 122 -16.63 -5.98 6.78
C TYR A 122 -17.34 -6.86 5.75
N SER A 123 -16.59 -7.48 4.83
CA SER A 123 -17.15 -8.21 3.69
C SER A 123 -17.46 -9.65 4.05
N THR A 124 -16.52 -10.34 4.71
CA THR A 124 -16.61 -11.77 5.04
C THR A 124 -17.29 -12.02 6.37
N LYS A 125 -17.40 -10.99 7.23
CA LYS A 125 -17.85 -11.10 8.62
C LYS A 125 -17.01 -12.02 9.49
N GLU A 126 -15.77 -12.30 9.08
CA GLU A 126 -14.80 -13.01 9.91
C GLU A 126 -14.45 -12.18 11.14
N THR A 127 -14.38 -12.81 12.30
CA THR A 127 -14.07 -12.13 13.56
C THR A 127 -12.65 -12.40 14.03
N PHE A 128 -12.01 -11.38 14.58
CA PHE A 128 -10.67 -11.46 15.15
C PHE A 128 -10.66 -10.88 16.55
N THR A 129 -9.95 -11.54 17.47
CA THR A 129 -9.67 -11.00 18.81
C THR A 129 -8.18 -10.67 18.87
N GLY A 130 -7.86 -9.40 19.13
CA GLY A 130 -6.49 -8.92 19.32
C GLY A 130 -6.07 -8.85 20.80
N PRO A 131 -4.79 -8.52 21.06
CA PRO A 131 -3.78 -8.10 20.08
C PRO A 131 -3.16 -9.28 19.31
N ARG A 132 -3.13 -9.21 17.96
CA ARG A 132 -2.42 -10.20 17.13
C ARG A 132 -2.23 -9.72 15.69
N TRP A 133 -1.24 -10.27 15.00
CA TRP A 133 -1.14 -10.14 13.55
C TRP A 133 -2.04 -11.17 12.84
N VAL A 134 -2.70 -10.74 11.76
CA VAL A 134 -3.49 -11.59 10.88
C VAL A 134 -3.20 -11.27 9.42
N ARG A 135 -3.27 -12.30 8.56
CA ARG A 135 -3.21 -12.11 7.12
C ARG A 135 -4.61 -12.12 6.52
N LEU A 136 -4.96 -11.04 5.83
CA LEU A 136 -6.18 -10.93 5.04
C LEU A 136 -5.85 -11.14 3.57
N VAL A 137 -6.67 -11.92 2.87
CA VAL A 137 -6.42 -12.35 1.48
C VAL A 137 -7.69 -12.17 0.67
N GLY A 138 -7.57 -11.62 -0.53
CA GLY A 138 -8.69 -11.57 -1.46
C GLY A 138 -8.32 -11.10 -2.87
N ASP A 139 -9.30 -11.14 -3.77
CA ASP A 139 -9.15 -10.72 -5.16
C ASP A 139 -9.21 -9.19 -5.32
N LEU A 140 -9.24 -8.73 -6.58
CA LEU A 140 -9.28 -7.32 -6.93
C LEU A 140 -10.51 -6.58 -6.36
N ASN A 141 -11.65 -7.24 -6.11
CA ASN A 141 -12.85 -6.62 -5.55
C ASN A 141 -12.79 -6.47 -4.03
N TYR A 142 -11.86 -7.16 -3.37
CA TYR A 142 -11.70 -7.13 -1.93
C TYR A 142 -10.95 -5.88 -1.44
N THR A 143 -11.55 -5.13 -0.51
CA THR A 143 -10.92 -3.99 0.20
C THR A 143 -11.02 -4.25 1.70
N PRO A 144 -9.93 -4.67 2.37
CA PRO A 144 -10.00 -5.06 3.77
C PRO A 144 -10.37 -3.90 4.68
N MET A 145 -11.40 -4.11 5.50
CA MET A 145 -11.83 -3.17 6.53
C MET A 145 -12.26 -3.98 7.76
N LEU A 146 -11.73 -3.65 8.92
CA LEU A 146 -12.10 -4.26 10.19
C LEU A 146 -12.99 -3.31 10.96
N MET A 147 -14.24 -3.69 11.17
CA MET A 147 -15.20 -2.98 12.01
C MET A 147 -14.95 -3.32 13.47
N LYS A 148 -14.98 -2.32 14.34
CA LYS A 148 -14.96 -2.57 15.79
C LYS A 148 -16.21 -3.37 16.17
N ALA A 149 -16.11 -4.30 17.10
CA ALA A 149 -17.29 -4.93 17.70
C ALA A 149 -18.24 -3.85 18.26
N GLY A 150 -19.53 -3.93 17.92
CA GLY A 150 -20.50 -2.87 18.25
C GLY A 150 -20.50 -1.68 17.29
N ALA A 151 -19.71 -1.67 16.22
CA ALA A 151 -19.65 -0.53 15.31
C ALA A 151 -21.02 -0.17 14.70
N ILE A 152 -21.28 1.12 14.54
CA ILE A 152 -22.49 1.66 13.90
C ILE A 152 -22.05 2.65 12.81
N LEU A 153 -22.31 2.29 11.55
CA LEU A 153 -21.99 3.13 10.39
C LEU A 153 -23.25 3.80 9.84
N PRO A 154 -23.36 5.13 9.92
CA PRO A 154 -24.35 5.87 9.15
C PRO A 154 -23.93 5.94 7.68
N LEU A 155 -24.81 5.46 6.80
CA LEU A 155 -24.58 5.32 5.37
C LEU A 155 -25.70 5.99 4.58
N ALA A 156 -25.35 6.56 3.43
CA ALA A 156 -26.33 6.91 2.41
C ALA A 156 -26.93 5.64 1.80
N ALA A 157 -28.07 5.78 1.12
CA ALA A 157 -28.68 4.67 0.41
C ALA A 157 -27.69 4.06 -0.62
N PRO A 158 -27.75 2.73 -0.84
CA PRO A 158 -26.98 2.10 -1.91
C PRO A 158 -27.25 2.75 -3.27
N PHE A 159 -26.25 2.72 -4.14
CA PHE A 159 -26.44 3.09 -5.53
C PHE A 159 -27.44 2.14 -6.20
N ASP A 160 -28.58 2.68 -6.63
CA ASP A 160 -29.55 1.99 -7.48
C ASP A 160 -29.39 2.48 -8.92
N ALA A 161 -29.31 1.55 -9.88
CA ALA A 161 -29.21 1.87 -11.29
C ALA A 161 -30.52 2.40 -11.87
N GLN A 162 -31.66 2.09 -11.25
CA GLN A 162 -32.98 2.52 -11.69
C GLN A 162 -33.29 3.94 -11.20
N SER A 163 -32.84 4.28 -10.00
CA SER A 163 -32.90 5.63 -9.43
C SER A 163 -31.53 6.09 -8.94
N PRO A 164 -30.58 6.41 -9.83
CA PRO A 164 -29.25 6.82 -9.42
C PRO A 164 -29.31 8.16 -8.67
N PRO A 165 -28.49 8.34 -7.61
CA PRO A 165 -28.39 9.63 -6.94
C PRO A 165 -27.96 10.73 -7.93
N ARG A 166 -28.52 11.93 -7.78
CA ARG A 166 -28.22 13.06 -8.68
C ARG A 166 -26.91 13.69 -8.23
N LEU A 167 -25.81 13.15 -8.74
CA LEU A 167 -24.49 13.72 -8.50
C LEU A 167 -24.27 14.92 -9.44
N ALA A 168 -24.43 16.14 -8.94
CA ALA A 168 -24.04 17.35 -9.66
C ALA A 168 -22.68 17.85 -9.17
N SER A 169 -21.92 18.53 -10.04
CA SER A 169 -20.65 19.14 -9.63
C SER A 169 -20.93 20.26 -8.61
N GLY A 170 -20.29 20.20 -7.44
CA GLY A 170 -20.47 21.20 -6.37
C GLY A 170 -21.62 20.92 -5.40
N THR A 171 -22.38 19.84 -5.59
CA THR A 171 -23.33 19.33 -4.58
C THR A 171 -23.13 17.84 -4.40
N THR A 172 -23.50 17.32 -3.22
CA THR A 172 -23.60 15.87 -3.05
C THR A 172 -24.97 15.57 -2.45
N ASP A 173 -25.88 15.00 -3.24
CA ASP A 173 -27.17 14.44 -2.79
C ASP A 173 -26.98 13.20 -1.87
N ALA A 174 -25.77 12.98 -1.34
CA ALA A 174 -25.42 11.85 -0.50
C ALA A 174 -25.78 12.05 0.97
N LEU A 175 -26.12 13.28 1.39
CA LEU A 175 -26.74 13.48 2.69
C LEU A 175 -28.18 12.95 2.60
N PRO A 176 -28.52 11.86 3.33
CA PRO A 176 -29.79 11.21 3.21
C PRO A 176 -30.90 12.02 3.87
N LEU A 177 -31.49 12.97 3.13
CA LEU A 177 -32.59 13.78 3.65
C LEU A 177 -33.79 12.88 4.02
N GLY A 178 -34.20 11.97 3.13
CA GLY A 178 -35.40 11.14 3.35
C GLY A 178 -35.17 9.83 4.13
N ARG A 179 -34.05 9.14 3.89
CA ARG A 179 -33.79 7.82 4.49
C ARG A 179 -32.31 7.56 4.75
N LEU A 180 -31.95 7.35 6.02
CA LEU A 180 -30.60 6.99 6.46
C LEU A 180 -30.46 5.47 6.59
N CYS A 181 -29.37 4.90 6.09
CA CYS A 181 -29.01 3.51 6.36
C CYS A 181 -28.08 3.45 7.58
N LEU A 182 -28.34 2.54 8.51
CA LEU A 182 -27.48 2.25 9.66
C LEU A 182 -26.98 0.82 9.56
N ALA A 183 -25.69 0.62 9.30
CA ALA A 183 -25.07 -0.70 9.39
C ALA A 183 -24.52 -0.91 10.80
N VAL A 184 -25.08 -1.87 11.52
CA VAL A 184 -24.82 -2.13 12.94
C VAL A 184 -24.19 -3.51 13.08
N PHE A 185 -23.03 -3.57 13.73
CA PHE A 185 -22.23 -4.79 13.91
C PHE A 185 -22.36 -5.33 15.34
N PRO A 186 -22.33 -6.67 15.55
CA PRO A 186 -22.56 -7.29 16.85
C PRO A 186 -21.33 -7.15 17.74
N GLY A 187 -21.44 -7.59 18.99
CA GLY A 187 -20.33 -7.69 19.92
C GLY A 187 -20.60 -6.95 21.21
N THR A 188 -19.82 -5.91 21.52
CA THR A 188 -20.00 -5.08 22.72
C THR A 188 -21.06 -3.99 22.49
N GLU A 189 -21.44 -3.28 23.56
CA GLU A 189 -22.25 -2.06 23.42
C GLU A 189 -21.55 -1.07 22.47
N GLY A 190 -22.30 -0.63 21.47
CA GLY A 190 -21.88 0.26 20.42
C GLY A 190 -22.48 1.65 20.57
N ARG A 191 -21.71 2.68 20.21
CA ARG A 191 -22.18 4.06 20.13
C ARG A 191 -21.63 4.74 18.89
N SER A 192 -22.44 5.58 18.27
CA SER A 192 -22.07 6.48 17.18
C SER A 192 -22.89 7.75 17.27
N ARG A 193 -22.35 8.86 16.78
CA ARG A 193 -23.08 10.13 16.65
C ARG A 193 -23.06 10.55 15.20
N LEU A 194 -24.21 10.96 14.68
CA LEU A 194 -24.36 11.51 13.34
C LEU A 194 -24.41 13.03 13.42
N TYR A 195 -23.61 13.70 12.60
CA TYR A 195 -23.65 15.16 12.42
C TYR A 195 -24.24 15.51 11.05
N GLU A 196 -25.12 16.51 11.02
CA GLU A 196 -25.70 17.04 9.79
C GLU A 196 -25.89 18.56 9.85
N ASP A 197 -25.66 19.21 8.72
CA ASP A 197 -25.96 20.64 8.48
C ASP A 197 -26.34 20.84 7.00
N ASP A 198 -26.29 22.08 6.50
CA ASP A 198 -26.62 22.39 5.10
C ASP A 198 -25.57 21.92 4.07
N GLY A 199 -24.37 21.49 4.52
CA GLY A 199 -23.28 20.99 3.69
C GLY A 199 -22.59 22.03 2.80
N LEU A 200 -22.99 23.30 2.85
CA LEU A 200 -22.67 24.31 1.83
C LEU A 200 -22.21 25.65 2.41
N THR A 201 -22.82 26.12 3.49
CA THR A 201 -22.59 27.47 4.02
C THR A 201 -21.84 27.42 5.37
N GLU A 202 -21.51 28.59 5.90
CA GLU A 202 -20.90 28.71 7.23
C GLU A 202 -21.95 28.77 8.37
N ALA A 203 -23.23 28.48 8.10
CA ALA A 203 -24.31 28.56 9.09
C ALA A 203 -24.08 27.65 10.31
N TYR A 204 -23.30 26.57 10.14
CA TYR A 204 -22.88 25.70 11.24
C TYR A 204 -22.16 26.47 12.37
N LYS A 205 -21.46 27.58 12.06
CA LYS A 205 -20.81 28.46 13.05
C LYS A 205 -21.80 29.18 13.96
N SER A 206 -23.05 29.30 13.50
CA SER A 206 -24.16 29.93 14.23
C SER A 206 -25.13 28.92 14.84
N GLY A 207 -24.76 27.63 14.91
CA GLY A 207 -25.60 26.58 15.51
C GLY A 207 -26.63 25.96 14.55
N GLN A 208 -26.54 26.18 13.24
CA GLN A 208 -27.44 25.55 12.25
C GLN A 208 -26.93 24.16 11.87
N TYR A 209 -27.03 23.23 12.82
CA TYR A 209 -26.69 21.82 12.63
C TYR A 209 -27.54 20.95 13.56
N GLU A 210 -27.41 19.65 13.39
CA GLU A 210 -28.09 18.62 14.19
C GLU A 210 -27.11 17.52 14.58
N TRP A 211 -27.30 16.97 15.79
CA TRP A 211 -26.63 15.74 16.23
C TRP A 211 -27.66 14.66 16.55
N THR A 212 -27.35 13.41 16.23
CA THR A 212 -28.19 12.26 16.61
C THR A 212 -27.31 11.16 17.19
N GLU A 213 -27.54 10.79 18.46
CA GLU A 213 -26.89 9.63 19.07
C GLU A 213 -27.58 8.33 18.64
N ILE A 214 -26.78 7.31 18.35
CA ILE A 214 -27.23 5.98 18.01
C ILE A 214 -26.49 4.99 18.89
N THR A 215 -27.22 4.10 19.55
CA THR A 215 -26.63 3.05 20.39
C THR A 215 -27.08 1.66 19.96
N SER A 216 -26.23 0.67 20.23
CA SER A 216 -26.43 -0.73 19.88
C SER A 216 -26.09 -1.58 21.10
N ARG A 217 -27.03 -2.40 21.57
CA ARG A 217 -26.90 -3.24 22.76
C ARG A 217 -27.30 -4.68 22.42
N PRO A 218 -26.35 -5.51 21.97
CA PRO A 218 -26.56 -6.95 21.89
C PRO A 218 -26.51 -7.59 23.29
N ASP A 219 -27.45 -8.47 23.59
CA ASP A 219 -27.58 -9.23 24.82
C ASP A 219 -28.04 -10.67 24.50
N GLY A 220 -27.07 -11.53 24.18
CA GLY A 220 -27.28 -12.95 23.88
C GLY A 220 -28.26 -13.17 22.71
N GLU A 221 -29.54 -13.37 23.04
CA GLU A 221 -30.63 -13.61 22.10
C GLU A 221 -31.27 -12.32 21.57
N ILE A 222 -31.07 -11.19 22.25
CA ILE A 222 -31.72 -9.92 21.96
C ILE A 222 -30.68 -8.93 21.41
N TRP A 223 -31.06 -8.12 20.42
CA TRP A 223 -30.24 -7.01 19.95
C TRP A 223 -31.08 -5.75 19.81
N THR A 224 -30.80 -4.76 20.65
CA THR A 224 -31.54 -3.49 20.70
C THR A 224 -30.72 -2.37 20.10
N ILE A 225 -31.34 -1.61 19.20
CA ILE A 225 -30.78 -0.43 18.53
C ILE A 225 -31.67 0.75 18.90
N GLU A 226 -31.07 1.82 19.39
CA GLU A 226 -31.77 3.03 19.80
C GLU A 226 -31.23 4.23 19.05
N ILE A 227 -32.12 4.97 18.39
CA ILE A 227 -31.84 6.25 17.75
C ILE A 227 -32.45 7.31 18.65
N ALA A 228 -31.61 8.14 19.26
CA ALA A 228 -32.04 9.19 20.16
C ALA A 228 -32.76 10.32 19.40
N PRO A 229 -33.57 11.15 20.08
CA PRO A 229 -34.05 12.41 19.53
C PRO A 229 -32.90 13.28 19.04
N VAL A 230 -33.13 13.96 17.92
CA VAL A 230 -32.17 14.93 17.39
C VAL A 230 -31.92 16.07 18.37
N GLU A 231 -30.65 16.38 18.59
CA GLU A 231 -30.17 17.54 19.33
C GLU A 231 -30.02 18.72 18.37
N ASP A 232 -30.26 19.94 18.87
CA ASP A 232 -30.24 21.18 18.10
C ASP A 232 -31.25 21.19 16.94
N ARG A 233 -31.12 22.16 16.03
CA ARG A 233 -31.96 22.24 14.83
C ARG A 233 -31.26 22.98 13.71
N CYS A 234 -31.23 22.35 12.54
CA CYS A 234 -30.94 22.99 11.28
C CYS A 234 -32.25 23.19 10.51
N GLU A 235 -32.54 24.41 10.08
CA GLU A 235 -33.82 24.72 9.41
C GLU A 235 -33.97 24.05 8.05
N VAL A 236 -32.85 23.81 7.36
CA VAL A 236 -32.85 23.20 6.02
C VAL A 236 -32.98 21.68 6.05
N LEU A 237 -32.78 21.04 7.20
CA LEU A 237 -32.92 19.59 7.36
C LEU A 237 -34.39 19.20 7.59
N PRO A 238 -34.83 18.04 7.05
CA PRO A 238 -36.22 17.62 7.16
C PRO A 238 -36.59 17.29 8.60
N THR A 239 -37.84 17.57 9.00
CA THR A 239 -38.34 17.25 10.35
C THR A 239 -38.52 15.75 10.58
N GLU A 240 -38.77 15.00 9.51
CA GLU A 240 -39.00 13.56 9.55
C GLU A 240 -37.96 12.82 8.73
N ARG A 241 -37.63 11.59 9.16
CA ARG A 241 -36.69 10.72 8.48
C ARG A 241 -37.09 9.26 8.62
N GLY A 242 -36.96 8.50 7.53
CA GLY A 242 -37.03 7.04 7.55
C GLY A 242 -35.65 6.42 7.77
N TYR A 243 -35.62 5.14 8.16
CA TYR A 243 -34.36 4.43 8.37
C TYR A 243 -34.36 3.06 7.69
N GLU A 244 -33.20 2.63 7.24
CA GLU A 244 -32.92 1.22 6.96
C GLU A 244 -31.88 0.75 7.98
N ILE A 245 -32.26 -0.12 8.91
CA ILE A 245 -31.33 -0.71 9.87
C ILE A 245 -30.85 -2.05 9.32
N ARG A 246 -29.54 -2.20 9.18
CA ARG A 246 -28.87 -3.45 8.81
C ARG A 246 -28.16 -4.02 10.01
N LEU A 247 -28.66 -5.14 10.53
CA LEU A 247 -27.97 -5.92 11.56
C LEU A 247 -26.98 -6.85 10.85
N GLU A 248 -25.76 -6.36 10.66
CA GLU A 248 -24.70 -7.06 9.95
C GLU A 248 -24.18 -8.23 10.80
N GLY A 249 -24.02 -9.42 10.23
CA GLY A 249 -23.62 -10.61 10.97
C GLY A 249 -24.69 -11.20 11.89
N SER A 250 -25.96 -10.81 11.75
CA SER A 250 -27.05 -11.40 12.53
C SER A 250 -27.43 -12.80 12.00
N ARG A 251 -28.03 -13.63 12.85
CA ARG A 251 -28.86 -14.76 12.41
C ARG A 251 -30.20 -14.25 11.90
N HIS A 252 -31.01 -15.16 11.36
CA HIS A 252 -32.41 -14.91 11.09
C HIS A 252 -33.14 -14.67 12.43
N PRO A 253 -33.75 -13.49 12.65
CA PRO A 253 -34.53 -13.25 13.87
C PRO A 253 -35.81 -14.08 13.88
N ASP A 254 -36.22 -14.55 15.05
CA ASP A 254 -37.56 -15.09 15.28
C ASP A 254 -38.60 -13.96 15.32
N GLU A 255 -38.18 -12.79 15.81
CA GLU A 255 -39.04 -11.62 15.97
C GLU A 255 -38.21 -10.33 15.78
N VAL A 256 -38.85 -9.31 15.20
CA VAL A 256 -38.33 -7.94 15.16
C VAL A 256 -39.43 -7.02 15.68
N LEU A 257 -39.08 -6.16 16.63
CA LEU A 257 -39.96 -5.15 17.22
C LEU A 257 -39.49 -3.74 16.83
N LEU A 258 -40.45 -2.86 16.58
CA LEU A 258 -40.28 -1.43 16.38
C LEU A 258 -41.10 -0.69 17.45
N ASP A 259 -40.42 -0.01 18.36
CA ASP A 259 -41.00 0.65 19.55
C ASP A 259 -41.88 -0.28 20.40
N GLY A 260 -41.48 -1.55 20.52
CA GLY A 260 -42.18 -2.57 21.30
C GLY A 260 -43.27 -3.34 20.54
N GLU A 261 -43.65 -2.89 19.35
CA GLU A 261 -44.66 -3.54 18.50
C GLU A 261 -44.00 -4.37 17.39
N VAL A 262 -44.66 -5.43 16.91
CA VAL A 262 -44.11 -6.28 15.84
C VAL A 262 -43.87 -5.46 14.57
N ALA A 263 -42.63 -5.48 14.07
CA ALA A 263 -42.23 -4.76 12.86
C ALA A 263 -42.78 -5.46 11.61
N GLY A 264 -43.49 -4.71 10.76
CA GLY A 264 -44.13 -5.27 9.55
C GLY A 264 -43.26 -5.32 8.30
N ASP A 265 -42.15 -4.58 8.24
CA ASP A 265 -41.30 -4.47 7.03
C ASP A 265 -39.83 -4.75 7.37
N TRP A 266 -39.46 -6.03 7.33
CA TRP A 266 -38.08 -6.48 7.45
C TRP A 266 -37.84 -7.76 6.65
N ARG A 267 -36.57 -8.06 6.37
CA ARG A 267 -36.15 -9.29 5.68
C ARG A 267 -34.78 -9.77 6.17
N TYR A 268 -34.53 -11.06 6.05
CA TYR A 268 -33.21 -11.65 6.27
C TYR A 268 -32.50 -11.96 4.94
N ASP A 269 -31.25 -11.55 4.82
CA ASP A 269 -30.36 -11.81 3.69
C ASP A 269 -29.28 -12.79 4.13
N ALA A 270 -29.56 -14.08 3.93
CA ALA A 270 -28.68 -15.17 4.35
C ALA A 270 -27.31 -15.15 3.65
N GLY A 271 -27.24 -14.63 2.42
CA GLY A 271 -25.99 -14.55 1.66
C GLY A 271 -24.99 -13.54 2.23
N ASN A 272 -25.49 -12.51 2.91
CA ASN A 272 -24.65 -11.49 3.57
C ASN A 272 -24.69 -11.58 5.10
N LEU A 273 -25.39 -12.59 5.66
CA LEU A 273 -25.66 -12.74 7.09
C LEU A 273 -26.19 -11.45 7.72
N ARG A 274 -27.27 -10.87 7.17
CA ARG A 274 -27.81 -9.61 7.69
C ARG A 274 -29.33 -9.55 7.74
N THR A 275 -29.86 -8.94 8.78
CA THR A 275 -31.27 -8.52 8.85
C THR A 275 -31.39 -7.09 8.37
N VAL A 276 -32.34 -6.81 7.47
CA VAL A 276 -32.65 -5.47 6.97
C VAL A 276 -34.04 -5.08 7.42
N ILE A 277 -34.16 -3.98 8.15
CA ILE A 277 -35.39 -3.50 8.79
C ILE A 277 -35.70 -2.12 8.23
N GLN A 278 -36.89 -1.93 7.66
CA GLN A 278 -37.33 -0.66 7.11
C GLN A 278 -38.20 0.08 8.12
N ILE A 279 -37.83 1.32 8.40
CA ILE A 279 -38.58 2.22 9.27
C ILE A 279 -39.16 3.34 8.41
N PRO A 280 -40.48 3.56 8.42
CA PRO A 280 -41.09 4.67 7.70
C PRO A 280 -40.62 6.02 8.26
N PRO A 281 -40.83 7.13 7.53
CA PRO A 281 -40.53 8.46 8.04
C PRO A 281 -41.17 8.72 9.42
N ARG A 282 -40.35 9.22 10.34
CA ARG A 282 -40.74 9.56 11.71
C ARG A 282 -40.14 10.89 12.11
N ASP A 283 -40.84 11.63 12.97
CA ASP A 283 -40.33 12.84 13.59
C ASP A 283 -38.99 12.56 14.30
N LYS A 284 -37.93 13.25 13.88
CA LYS A 284 -36.58 13.07 14.42
C LYS A 284 -36.47 13.48 15.90
N ARG A 285 -37.45 14.21 16.45
CA ARG A 285 -37.49 14.58 17.88
C ARG A 285 -38.05 13.48 18.78
N ARG A 286 -38.47 12.35 18.21
CA ARG A 286 -38.91 11.17 18.95
C ARG A 286 -37.85 10.08 18.85
N PRO A 287 -37.58 9.34 19.94
CA PRO A 287 -36.68 8.21 19.85
C PRO A 287 -37.29 7.12 18.96
N VAL A 288 -36.43 6.32 18.35
CA VAL A 288 -36.80 5.10 17.64
C VAL A 288 -36.04 3.94 18.26
N GLN A 289 -36.76 2.89 18.64
CA GLN A 289 -36.16 1.66 19.16
C GLN A 289 -36.48 0.48 18.26
N VAL A 290 -35.45 -0.29 17.90
CA VAL A 290 -35.59 -1.55 17.17
C VAL A 290 -34.97 -2.67 17.97
N THR A 291 -35.69 -3.78 18.12
CA THR A 291 -35.22 -4.95 18.85
C THR A 291 -35.38 -6.18 17.98
N ALA A 292 -34.30 -6.89 17.71
CA ALA A 292 -34.34 -8.20 17.04
C ALA A 292 -34.07 -9.32 18.06
N ARG A 293 -34.77 -10.44 17.93
CA ARG A 293 -34.62 -11.60 18.82
C ARG A 293 -34.39 -12.88 18.04
N ALA A 294 -33.48 -13.73 18.48
CA ALA A 294 -33.30 -15.08 17.95
C ALA A 294 -32.90 -16.06 19.05
N GLY A 295 -33.68 -17.12 19.21
CA GLY A 295 -33.40 -18.22 20.12
C GLY A 295 -32.06 -18.88 19.82
N GLY A 296 -31.25 -19.09 20.86
CA GLY A 296 -29.89 -19.61 20.71
C GLY A 296 -28.85 -18.60 20.21
N GLY A 297 -29.18 -17.30 20.24
CA GLY A 297 -28.27 -16.17 20.06
C GLY A 297 -28.44 -15.43 18.73
N ILE A 298 -28.47 -14.10 18.78
CA ILE A 298 -28.75 -13.22 17.62
C ILE A 298 -27.58 -13.08 16.64
N SER A 299 -26.35 -13.38 17.07
CA SER A 299 -25.16 -13.32 16.20
C SER A 299 -24.94 -14.61 15.42
N ALA A 300 -24.70 -14.50 14.11
CA ALA A 300 -24.28 -15.61 13.26
C ALA A 300 -22.76 -15.80 13.27
N LEU A 301 -22.02 -14.89 13.92
CA LEU A 301 -20.56 -14.84 13.86
C LEU A 301 -19.92 -15.73 14.93
N GLY A 302 -18.64 -16.09 14.71
CA GLY A 302 -17.85 -16.89 15.63
C GLY A 302 -17.00 -17.94 14.93
N LYS A 303 -16.44 -18.87 15.70
CA LYS A 303 -15.45 -19.85 15.22
C LYS A 303 -15.93 -20.66 14.01
N ALA A 304 -17.19 -21.09 14.00
CA ALA A 304 -17.75 -21.88 12.90
C ALA A 304 -17.81 -21.09 11.59
N HIS A 305 -18.26 -19.83 11.64
CA HIS A 305 -18.27 -18.93 10.48
C HIS A 305 -16.85 -18.60 9.99
N ASN A 306 -15.96 -18.23 10.91
CA ASN A 306 -14.56 -17.98 10.58
C ASN A 306 -13.91 -19.18 9.88
N ARG A 307 -14.18 -20.40 10.35
CA ARG A 307 -13.68 -21.62 9.72
C ARG A 307 -14.16 -21.74 8.27
N GLN A 308 -15.43 -21.44 7.98
CA GLN A 308 -15.94 -21.48 6.60
C GLN A 308 -15.24 -20.45 5.70
N VAL A 309 -15.02 -19.22 6.21
CA VAL A 309 -14.29 -18.17 5.50
C VAL A 309 -12.84 -18.58 5.23
N VAL A 310 -12.13 -19.07 6.25
CA VAL A 310 -10.75 -19.57 6.14
C VAL A 310 -10.63 -20.67 5.11
N LEU A 311 -11.48 -21.71 5.18
CA LEU A 311 -11.43 -22.84 4.24
C LEU A 311 -11.73 -22.38 2.80
N SER A 312 -12.65 -21.44 2.61
CA SER A 312 -12.92 -20.83 1.30
C SER A 312 -11.69 -20.11 0.74
N HIS A 313 -11.02 -19.27 1.55
CA HIS A 313 -9.81 -18.55 1.13
C HIS A 313 -8.67 -19.51 0.79
N VAL A 314 -8.42 -20.51 1.63
CA VAL A 314 -7.35 -21.49 1.43
C VAL A 314 -7.58 -22.30 0.16
N ARG A 315 -8.82 -22.73 -0.12
CA ARG A 315 -9.14 -23.42 -1.38
C ARG A 315 -8.85 -22.54 -2.60
N ARG A 316 -9.13 -21.24 -2.54
CA ARG A 316 -8.80 -20.31 -3.63
C ARG A 316 -7.28 -20.14 -3.80
N LEU A 317 -6.53 -20.09 -2.69
CA LEU A 317 -5.07 -20.00 -2.71
C LEU A 317 -4.43 -21.27 -3.30
N LEU A 318 -4.90 -22.45 -2.88
CA LEU A 318 -4.37 -23.71 -3.41
C LEU A 318 -4.86 -23.98 -4.84
N GLY A 319 -6.08 -23.56 -5.20
CA GLY A 319 -6.66 -23.74 -6.53
C GLY A 319 -6.68 -25.21 -6.95
N ASP A 320 -6.51 -25.47 -8.25
CA ASP A 320 -6.52 -26.82 -8.81
C ASP A 320 -5.30 -27.68 -8.40
N ARG A 321 -4.33 -27.10 -7.68
CA ARG A 321 -3.16 -27.83 -7.16
C ARG A 321 -3.52 -28.75 -5.99
N TYR A 322 -4.71 -28.60 -5.43
CA TYR A 322 -5.21 -29.46 -4.37
C TYR A 322 -6.67 -29.86 -4.63
N SER A 323 -6.89 -31.15 -4.88
CA SER A 323 -8.21 -31.76 -5.05
C SER A 323 -8.56 -32.72 -3.92
N GLY A 324 -7.85 -32.64 -2.79
CA GLY A 324 -8.00 -33.55 -1.65
C GLY A 324 -9.16 -33.16 -0.72
N GLU A 325 -9.15 -33.74 0.48
CA GLU A 325 -10.16 -33.48 1.49
C GLU A 325 -10.24 -32.01 1.89
N ALA A 326 -11.46 -31.55 2.09
CA ALA A 326 -11.75 -30.15 2.36
C ALA A 326 -11.54 -29.76 3.85
N SER A 327 -10.90 -30.63 4.64
CA SER A 327 -10.64 -30.44 6.07
C SER A 327 -9.44 -29.53 6.31
N GLU A 328 -9.42 -28.90 7.48
CA GLU A 328 -8.41 -27.92 7.86
C GLU A 328 -7.00 -28.54 7.94
N ASP A 329 -6.88 -29.72 8.57
CA ASP A 329 -5.62 -30.44 8.67
C ASP A 329 -5.10 -30.90 7.31
N ALA A 330 -5.98 -31.39 6.43
CA ALA A 330 -5.58 -31.85 5.10
C ALA A 330 -5.13 -30.69 4.20
N LEU A 331 -5.77 -29.53 4.30
CA LEU A 331 -5.35 -28.31 3.61
C LEU A 331 -4.04 -27.75 4.18
N LEU A 332 -3.84 -27.85 5.49
CA LEU A 332 -2.59 -27.43 6.14
C LEU A 332 -1.42 -28.29 5.70
N GLU A 333 -1.57 -29.62 5.75
CA GLU A 333 -0.59 -30.57 5.23
C GLU A 333 -0.27 -30.30 3.75
N ALA A 334 -1.30 -30.03 2.94
CA ALA A 334 -1.10 -29.68 1.53
C ALA A 334 -0.29 -28.38 1.37
N ALA A 335 -0.62 -27.34 2.13
CA ALA A 335 0.09 -26.06 2.08
C ALA A 335 1.56 -26.20 2.51
N LEU A 336 1.85 -27.01 3.52
CA LEU A 336 3.21 -27.31 4.00
C LEU A 336 4.01 -28.11 2.95
N ARG A 337 3.39 -29.14 2.32
CA ARG A 337 4.07 -30.03 1.36
C ARG A 337 4.31 -29.42 -0.01
N LEU A 338 3.43 -28.56 -0.50
CA LEU A 338 3.61 -27.89 -1.79
C LEU A 338 4.89 -27.03 -1.81
N GLY A 339 5.48 -26.72 -0.65
CA GLY A 339 6.73 -25.98 -0.48
C GLY A 339 8.01 -26.82 -0.34
N ALA A 340 7.97 -28.13 -0.60
CA ALA A 340 9.12 -29.04 -0.46
C ALA A 340 10.33 -28.64 -1.37
N PRO A 341 11.58 -29.01 -0.98
CA PRO A 341 12.81 -28.49 -1.59
C PRO A 341 12.94 -28.77 -3.10
N GLY A 342 13.42 -27.79 -3.87
CA GLY A 342 13.80 -27.97 -5.29
C GLY A 342 13.11 -27.05 -6.30
N LYS A 343 12.18 -26.16 -5.86
CA LYS A 343 11.60 -25.11 -6.72
C LYS A 343 12.17 -23.73 -6.33
N PRO A 344 12.69 -22.94 -7.28
CA PRO A 344 13.54 -21.76 -7.03
C PRO A 344 12.82 -20.52 -6.46
N ARG A 345 11.50 -20.59 -6.23
CA ARG A 345 10.72 -19.56 -5.53
C ARG A 345 9.63 -20.28 -4.74
N ARG A 346 9.64 -20.18 -3.41
CA ARG A 346 8.45 -20.54 -2.63
C ARG A 346 7.34 -19.58 -3.05
N ALA A 347 6.24 -20.13 -3.55
CA ALA A 347 5.15 -19.31 -4.05
C ALA A 347 4.39 -18.68 -2.87
N THR A 348 4.21 -17.36 -2.93
CA THR A 348 3.63 -16.54 -1.85
C THR A 348 2.29 -17.09 -1.34
N PHE A 349 1.50 -17.72 -2.22
CA PHE A 349 0.20 -18.30 -1.87
C PHE A 349 0.26 -19.39 -0.77
N GLN A 350 1.37 -20.11 -0.63
CA GLN A 350 1.51 -21.17 0.39
C GLN A 350 1.62 -20.57 1.80
N LEU A 351 2.44 -19.53 1.93
CA LEU A 351 2.59 -18.79 3.18
C LEU A 351 1.28 -18.11 3.56
N ASP A 352 0.55 -17.59 2.57
CA ASP A 352 -0.78 -17.04 2.77
C ASP A 352 -1.76 -18.12 3.27
N ALA A 353 -1.73 -19.32 2.69
CA ALA A 353 -2.58 -20.43 3.13
C ALA A 353 -2.27 -20.87 4.57
N ILE A 354 -0.99 -21.00 4.92
CA ILE A 354 -0.54 -21.35 6.28
C ILE A 354 -1.00 -20.29 7.29
N ALA A 355 -0.77 -19.00 7.00
CA ALA A 355 -1.19 -17.90 7.86
C ALA A 355 -2.72 -17.88 8.06
N ARG A 356 -3.48 -18.14 6.99
CA ARG A 356 -4.95 -18.24 7.04
C ARG A 356 -5.44 -19.42 7.87
N LEU A 357 -4.72 -20.53 7.89
CA LEU A 357 -5.00 -21.71 8.72
C LEU A 357 -4.49 -21.55 10.17
N GLY A 358 -4.10 -20.34 10.58
CA GLY A 358 -3.66 -20.06 11.94
C GLY A 358 -2.22 -20.45 12.23
N GLY A 359 -1.41 -20.70 11.20
CA GLY A 359 0.05 -20.80 11.34
C GLY A 359 0.72 -19.43 11.53
N PRO A 360 2.04 -19.42 11.78
CA PRO A 360 2.81 -18.19 11.86
C PRO A 360 2.85 -17.48 10.51
N LEU A 361 2.97 -16.16 10.53
CA LEU A 361 3.17 -15.34 9.32
C LEU A 361 4.47 -14.54 9.45
N VAL A 362 5.09 -14.24 8.31
CA VAL A 362 6.30 -13.40 8.23
C VAL A 362 6.00 -12.21 7.34
N GLN A 363 6.40 -11.04 7.82
CA GLN A 363 6.44 -9.79 7.07
C GLN A 363 7.80 -9.15 7.23
N VAL A 364 8.34 -8.60 6.15
CA VAL A 364 9.58 -7.81 6.18
C VAL A 364 9.25 -6.39 5.73
N LEU A 365 9.64 -5.40 6.52
CA LEU A 365 9.47 -3.98 6.23
C LEU A 365 10.83 -3.37 5.87
N GLU A 366 10.87 -2.62 4.76
CA GLU A 366 12.00 -1.79 4.36
C GLU A 366 11.78 -0.35 4.85
N PHE A 367 12.79 0.24 5.48
CA PHE A 367 12.79 1.65 5.85
C PHE A 367 13.58 2.43 4.83
N THR A 368 12.90 3.36 4.16
CA THR A 368 13.44 4.00 2.96
C THR A 368 13.52 5.51 3.07
N THR A 369 12.86 6.13 4.06
CA THR A 369 13.11 7.54 4.36
C THR A 369 14.48 7.65 5.03
N PRO A 370 15.27 8.71 4.76
CA PRO A 370 16.58 8.86 5.40
C PRO A 370 16.53 8.81 6.92
N GLU A 371 15.48 9.37 7.53
CA GLU A 371 15.30 9.42 8.98
C GLU A 371 15.05 8.03 9.60
N GLU A 372 14.22 7.21 8.97
CA GLU A 372 13.96 5.84 9.44
C GLU A 372 15.16 4.93 9.13
N ALA A 373 15.72 5.05 7.92
CA ALA A 373 16.86 4.25 7.49
C ALA A 373 18.08 4.48 8.39
N ALA A 374 18.26 5.70 8.90
CA ALA A 374 19.34 6.04 9.84
C ALA A 374 19.17 5.43 11.23
N GLN A 375 17.97 4.98 11.60
CA GLN A 375 17.74 4.20 12.82
C GLN A 375 17.98 2.72 12.55
N GLN A 376 17.33 2.18 11.51
CA GLN A 376 17.62 0.85 10.95
C GLN A 376 17.10 0.75 9.51
N LEU A 377 17.67 -0.14 8.70
CA LEU A 377 17.29 -0.32 7.29
C LEU A 377 15.96 -1.08 7.10
N GLY A 378 15.47 -1.75 8.12
CA GLY A 378 14.24 -2.52 8.06
C GLY A 378 13.96 -3.35 9.31
N ARG A 379 12.94 -4.20 9.23
CA ARG A 379 12.43 -5.01 10.35
C ARG A 379 11.77 -6.28 9.84
N VAL A 380 11.92 -7.37 10.58
CA VAL A 380 11.18 -8.62 10.42
C VAL A 380 10.10 -8.70 11.48
N ILE A 381 8.88 -8.98 11.06
CA ILE A 381 7.72 -9.21 11.93
C ILE A 381 7.30 -10.65 11.76
N VAL A 382 7.17 -11.37 12.87
CA VAL A 382 6.61 -12.72 12.89
C VAL A 382 5.32 -12.69 13.68
N GLY A 383 4.19 -12.91 13.00
CA GLY A 383 2.91 -13.08 13.68
C GLY A 383 2.81 -14.46 14.30
N ALA A 384 2.35 -14.51 15.56
CA ALA A 384 2.16 -15.75 16.28
C ALA A 384 1.12 -16.68 15.62
N PRO A 385 1.27 -18.01 15.77
CA PRO A 385 0.20 -18.96 15.48
C PRO A 385 -1.07 -18.63 16.28
N ALA A 386 -2.23 -19.02 15.75
CA ALA A 386 -3.51 -18.80 16.41
C ALA A 386 -3.71 -19.62 17.70
N SER A 387 -2.95 -20.72 17.87
CA SER A 387 -2.90 -21.51 19.09
C SER A 387 -1.48 -21.54 19.66
N ALA A 388 -1.37 -21.31 20.97
CA ALA A 388 -0.12 -21.42 21.72
C ALA A 388 0.36 -22.88 21.88
N ASP A 389 -0.49 -23.88 21.57
CA ASP A 389 -0.14 -25.32 21.66
C ASP A 389 0.92 -25.73 20.62
N HIS A 390 1.15 -24.89 19.62
CA HIS A 390 2.12 -25.13 18.55
C HIS A 390 3.08 -23.95 18.45
N PRO A 391 4.03 -23.83 19.39
CA PRO A 391 5.06 -22.81 19.30
C PRO A 391 5.91 -22.98 18.04
N PHE A 392 6.61 -21.93 17.66
CA PHE A 392 7.56 -21.95 16.55
C PHE A 392 8.99 -21.65 17.02
N ASP A 393 9.96 -22.23 16.34
CA ASP A 393 11.36 -21.82 16.43
C ASP A 393 11.68 -20.91 15.26
N LEU A 394 12.59 -19.97 15.47
CA LEU A 394 12.94 -18.93 14.51
C LEU A 394 14.46 -18.77 14.44
N GLU A 395 14.98 -18.77 13.22
CA GLU A 395 16.31 -18.27 12.89
C GLU A 395 16.15 -17.16 11.85
N VAL A 396 16.70 -15.98 12.12
CA VAL A 396 16.75 -14.88 11.15
C VAL A 396 18.21 -14.54 10.90
N THR A 397 18.64 -14.64 9.65
CA THR A 397 19.97 -14.22 9.21
C THR A 397 19.83 -12.97 8.35
N TRP A 398 20.44 -11.86 8.79
CA TRP A 398 20.55 -10.63 8.03
C TRP A 398 21.92 -10.56 7.36
N MET A 399 21.93 -10.11 6.11
CA MET A 399 23.17 -9.85 5.37
C MET A 399 23.14 -8.41 4.85
N LEU A 400 24.23 -7.67 5.02
CA LEU A 400 24.45 -6.38 4.36
C LEU A 400 25.56 -6.54 3.34
N HIS A 401 25.24 -6.27 2.08
CA HIS A 401 26.15 -6.23 0.96
C HIS A 401 26.54 -4.77 0.67
N GLY A 402 27.84 -4.51 0.58
CA GLY A 402 28.39 -3.20 0.26
C GLY A 402 29.86 -3.30 -0.16
N LYS A 403 30.53 -2.15 -0.32
CA LYS A 403 31.94 -2.08 -0.80
C LYS A 403 32.88 -2.86 0.13
N GLY A 404 33.37 -4.01 -0.35
CA GLY A 404 34.52 -4.73 0.21
C GLY A 404 34.27 -5.63 1.44
N SER A 405 33.07 -5.64 2.02
CA SER A 405 32.71 -6.62 3.06
C SER A 405 31.20 -6.90 3.08
N ASN A 406 30.86 -8.17 3.32
CA ASN A 406 29.51 -8.55 3.72
C ASN A 406 29.47 -8.62 5.25
N THR A 407 28.49 -8.00 5.86
CA THR A 407 28.23 -8.20 7.30
C THR A 407 27.05 -9.14 7.44
N GLU A 408 27.23 -10.18 8.25
CA GLU A 408 26.19 -11.16 8.56
C GLU A 408 25.90 -11.15 10.05
N GLU A 409 24.63 -11.12 10.41
CA GLU A 409 24.16 -11.31 11.78
C GLU A 409 23.02 -12.32 11.81
N THR A 410 22.98 -13.15 12.85
CA THR A 410 21.94 -14.16 13.00
C THR A 410 21.36 -14.17 14.41
N VAL A 411 20.03 -14.13 14.49
CA VAL A 411 19.26 -14.30 15.73
C VAL A 411 18.55 -15.65 15.72
N ARG A 412 18.61 -16.37 16.84
CA ARG A 412 17.93 -17.66 17.03
C ARG A 412 17.05 -17.61 18.27
N LEU A 413 15.78 -17.98 18.11
CA LEU A 413 14.77 -18.02 19.16
C LEU A 413 14.04 -19.37 19.07
N GLN A 414 13.60 -19.90 20.20
CA GLN A 414 12.94 -21.21 20.28
C GLN A 414 11.68 -21.14 21.14
N GLY A 415 10.70 -21.97 20.83
CA GLY A 415 9.50 -22.12 21.65
C GLY A 415 8.60 -20.88 21.70
N MET A 416 8.61 -20.05 20.66
CA MET A 416 7.89 -18.78 20.62
C MET A 416 6.38 -19.00 20.44
N THR A 417 5.57 -18.34 21.28
CA THR A 417 4.10 -18.36 21.22
C THR A 417 3.49 -16.98 20.97
N GLU A 418 4.29 -15.93 21.08
CA GLU A 418 3.89 -14.54 20.87
C GLU A 418 4.48 -13.99 19.56
N HIS A 419 3.96 -12.84 19.13
CA HIS A 419 4.48 -12.19 17.95
C HIS A 419 5.88 -11.61 18.25
N LEU A 420 6.71 -11.53 17.22
CA LEU A 420 8.06 -10.98 17.33
C LEU A 420 8.24 -9.83 16.36
N ILE A 421 9.00 -8.84 16.83
CA ILE A 421 9.44 -7.70 16.05
C ILE A 421 10.96 -7.64 16.20
N LEU A 422 11.68 -7.87 15.12
CA LEU A 422 13.14 -7.93 15.09
C LEU A 422 13.67 -6.89 14.11
N ASP A 423 14.44 -5.93 14.62
CA ASP A 423 15.07 -4.91 13.80
C ASP A 423 16.25 -5.44 13.01
N ALA A 424 16.42 -4.96 11.78
CA ALA A 424 17.64 -5.20 11.05
C ALA A 424 18.81 -4.55 11.81
N PRO A 425 19.94 -5.25 11.98
CA PRO A 425 21.09 -4.75 12.75
C PRO A 425 21.92 -3.69 12.00
N PHE A 426 21.41 -3.22 10.85
CA PHE A 426 22.09 -2.28 9.97
C PHE A 426 21.30 -0.98 9.88
N ALA A 427 22.00 0.14 9.78
CA ALA A 427 21.43 1.46 9.58
C ALA A 427 22.16 2.20 8.46
N PHE A 428 21.48 3.15 7.84
CA PHE A 428 22.04 4.11 6.91
C PHE A 428 22.90 5.13 7.68
N ASP A 429 24.21 5.13 7.44
CA ASP A 429 25.17 5.95 8.20
C ASP A 429 25.29 7.41 7.69
N GLY A 430 24.41 7.83 6.78
CA GLY A 430 24.45 9.15 6.14
C GLY A 430 25.35 9.22 4.91
N THR A 431 26.11 8.16 4.58
CA THR A 431 27.01 8.12 3.42
C THR A 431 26.29 7.64 2.18
N VAL A 432 26.27 8.46 1.12
CA VAL A 432 25.74 8.06 -0.19
C VAL A 432 26.66 7.00 -0.80
N ARG A 433 26.27 5.73 -0.66
CA ARG A 433 26.97 4.57 -1.22
C ARG A 433 25.99 3.48 -1.58
N MET A 434 26.28 2.71 -2.64
CA MET A 434 25.45 1.54 -2.92
C MET A 434 25.58 0.53 -1.77
N ALA A 435 24.43 0.07 -1.30
CA ALA A 435 24.36 -1.02 -0.35
C ALA A 435 23.02 -1.74 -0.53
N ARG A 436 22.98 -3.01 -0.15
CA ARG A 436 21.77 -3.82 -0.19
C ARG A 436 21.77 -4.75 0.99
N TRP A 437 20.63 -4.93 1.63
CA TRP A 437 20.48 -5.89 2.70
C TRP A 437 19.47 -6.98 2.38
N GLU A 438 19.65 -8.12 3.02
CA GLU A 438 18.80 -9.30 2.91
C GLU A 438 18.40 -9.79 4.30
N ALA A 439 17.24 -10.44 4.38
CA ALA A 439 16.84 -11.21 5.55
C ALA A 439 16.36 -12.60 5.11
N ALA A 440 17.00 -13.63 5.63
CA ALA A 440 16.57 -15.01 5.50
C ALA A 440 15.92 -15.45 6.82
N VAL A 441 14.62 -15.69 6.79
CA VAL A 441 13.81 -16.10 7.94
C VAL A 441 13.51 -17.59 7.81
N MET A 442 14.08 -18.40 8.70
CA MET A 442 13.82 -19.83 8.82
C MET A 442 12.98 -20.09 10.07
N LEU A 443 11.73 -20.46 9.86
CA LEU A 443 10.78 -20.85 10.89
C LEU A 443 10.67 -22.36 10.95
N THR A 444 10.61 -22.94 12.13
CA THR A 444 10.20 -24.35 12.32
C THR A 444 8.90 -24.38 13.10
N TRP A 445 7.84 -24.92 12.51
CA TRP A 445 6.51 -24.99 13.12
C TRP A 445 5.85 -26.32 12.78
N ARG A 446 5.34 -27.02 13.79
CA ARG A 446 4.81 -28.40 13.66
C ARG A 446 5.78 -29.39 12.99
N GLY A 447 7.08 -29.21 13.19
CA GLY A 447 8.14 -30.04 12.60
C GLY A 447 8.51 -29.67 11.16
N GLU A 448 7.77 -28.75 10.53
CA GLU A 448 8.00 -28.31 9.16
C GLU A 448 8.81 -27.01 9.11
N LYS A 449 9.66 -26.87 8.09
CA LYS A 449 10.51 -25.68 7.90
C LYS A 449 9.92 -24.69 6.89
N LEU A 450 9.70 -23.47 7.36
CA LEU A 450 9.24 -22.34 6.58
C LEU A 450 10.38 -21.33 6.33
N CYS A 451 10.85 -21.24 5.09
CA CYS A 451 11.85 -20.27 4.67
C CYS A 451 11.19 -19.10 3.94
N VAL A 452 11.45 -17.88 4.40
CA VAL A 452 11.06 -16.62 3.77
C VAL A 452 12.32 -15.78 3.59
N THR A 453 12.67 -15.47 2.34
CA THR A 453 13.80 -14.59 2.04
C THR A 453 13.29 -13.26 1.52
N HIS A 454 13.91 -12.19 2.00
CA HIS A 454 13.67 -10.84 1.52
C HIS A 454 14.98 -10.23 1.05
N GLN A 455 14.92 -9.54 -0.09
CA GLN A 455 16.03 -8.80 -0.65
C GLN A 455 15.56 -7.35 -0.85
N SER A 456 16.15 -6.42 -0.12
CA SER A 456 15.79 -4.99 -0.21
C SER A 456 16.06 -4.43 -1.60
N ARG A 457 15.52 -3.26 -1.92
CA ARG A 457 16.05 -2.49 -3.07
C ARG A 457 17.42 -1.91 -2.70
N PRO A 458 18.33 -1.75 -3.68
CA PRO A 458 19.60 -1.11 -3.40
C PRO A 458 19.38 0.34 -2.93
N LEU A 459 20.10 0.72 -1.88
CA LEU A 459 20.29 2.11 -1.52
C LEU A 459 21.09 2.77 -2.65
N PHE A 460 20.65 3.96 -3.06
CA PHE A 460 21.24 4.76 -4.14
C PHE A 460 21.45 3.93 -5.42
N PRO A 461 20.37 3.43 -6.06
CA PRO A 461 20.41 2.36 -7.08
C PRO A 461 20.94 2.79 -8.45
N SER A 462 21.66 3.91 -8.53
CA SER A 462 22.10 4.56 -9.76
C SER A 462 23.46 5.21 -9.54
N ILE A 463 24.12 5.58 -10.63
CA ILE A 463 25.36 6.37 -10.58
C ILE A 463 25.05 7.69 -9.86
N TYR A 464 25.52 7.81 -8.61
CA TYR A 464 25.28 8.96 -7.74
C TYR A 464 26.34 10.04 -7.85
N ALA A 465 27.43 9.79 -8.59
CA ALA A 465 28.55 10.71 -8.76
C ALA A 465 28.80 10.95 -10.26
N TRP A 466 28.45 12.15 -10.73
CA TRP A 466 28.71 12.59 -12.09
C TRP A 466 29.59 13.84 -12.10
N GLN A 467 30.44 13.96 -13.10
CA GLN A 467 31.00 15.23 -13.55
C GLN A 467 30.49 15.57 -14.94
N VAL A 468 30.19 16.84 -15.20
CA VAL A 468 29.60 17.27 -16.47
C VAL A 468 30.35 18.45 -17.05
N LEU A 469 30.74 18.32 -18.32
CA LEU A 469 31.30 19.37 -19.15
C LEU A 469 30.26 19.76 -20.20
N VAL A 470 29.70 20.96 -20.07
CA VAL A 470 28.77 21.54 -21.05
C VAL A 470 29.55 22.46 -21.98
N TYR A 471 29.31 22.34 -23.28
CA TYR A 471 29.94 23.17 -24.29
C TYR A 471 28.98 23.53 -25.41
N GLU A 472 29.32 24.58 -26.16
CA GLU A 472 28.58 24.98 -27.36
C GLU A 472 29.11 24.19 -28.56
N GLU A 473 28.21 23.47 -29.24
CA GLU A 473 28.54 22.59 -30.35
C GLU A 473 28.81 23.43 -31.60
N GLN A 474 30.10 23.63 -31.90
CA GLN A 474 30.59 24.25 -33.14
C GLN A 474 30.66 23.22 -34.29
N ALA A 475 30.99 23.65 -35.52
CA ALA A 475 30.98 22.81 -36.72
C ALA A 475 31.86 21.54 -36.63
N GLU A 476 32.96 21.56 -35.87
CA GLU A 476 33.85 20.40 -35.67
C GLU A 476 33.54 19.60 -34.38
N GLY A 477 32.75 20.15 -33.45
CA GLY A 477 32.45 19.52 -32.15
C GLY A 477 33.67 19.37 -31.22
N LEU A 478 33.43 18.88 -30.00
CA LEU A 478 34.50 18.43 -29.09
C LEU A 478 34.49 16.90 -29.12
N ALA A 479 35.61 16.27 -29.48
CA ALA A 479 35.73 14.81 -29.65
C ALA A 479 36.04 14.10 -28.32
N LEU A 480 35.81 12.77 -28.27
CA LEU A 480 36.03 11.97 -27.06
C LEU A 480 37.49 12.03 -26.58
N GLU A 481 38.44 11.98 -27.51
CA GLU A 481 39.88 11.98 -27.26
C GLU A 481 40.38 13.30 -26.65
N GLN A 482 39.58 14.37 -26.74
CA GLN A 482 39.88 15.67 -26.16
C GLN A 482 39.32 15.81 -24.73
N VAL A 483 38.42 14.93 -24.31
CA VAL A 483 37.80 14.95 -22.97
C VAL A 483 38.33 13.85 -22.05
N VAL A 484 39.10 12.90 -22.59
CA VAL A 484 39.86 11.91 -21.83
C VAL A 484 41.36 12.10 -22.00
N ASP A 485 42.15 11.70 -21.02
CA ASP A 485 43.61 11.77 -21.05
C ASP A 485 44.24 10.57 -21.78
N GLY A 486 45.58 10.53 -21.84
CA GLY A 486 46.32 9.43 -22.50
C GLY A 486 46.14 8.04 -21.86
N LYS A 487 45.47 7.94 -20.71
CA LYS A 487 45.11 6.70 -20.02
C LYS A 487 43.62 6.37 -20.14
N ALA A 488 42.88 7.14 -20.94
CA ALA A 488 41.42 7.08 -21.06
C ALA A 488 40.67 7.38 -19.74
N GLU A 489 41.27 8.21 -18.90
CA GLU A 489 40.63 8.80 -17.71
C GLU A 489 40.08 10.19 -18.04
N ILE A 490 39.18 10.73 -17.23
CA ILE A 490 38.58 12.05 -17.51
C ILE A 490 39.65 13.14 -17.40
N ASP A 491 39.77 14.00 -18.42
CA ASP A 491 40.76 15.09 -18.41
C ASP A 491 40.32 16.21 -17.47
N GLN A 492 40.87 16.20 -16.25
CA GLN A 492 40.59 17.17 -15.19
C GLN A 492 41.07 18.61 -15.49
N ARG A 493 41.79 18.84 -16.61
CA ARG A 493 42.16 20.20 -17.04
C ARG A 493 40.98 20.97 -17.64
N LEU A 494 39.91 20.27 -18.00
CA LEU A 494 38.68 20.86 -18.52
C LEU A 494 37.76 21.32 -17.38
N PRO A 495 36.87 22.30 -17.59
CA PRO A 495 36.03 22.87 -16.54
C PRO A 495 34.81 21.98 -16.22
N TRP A 496 35.07 20.80 -15.65
CA TRP A 496 34.04 19.86 -15.22
C TRP A 496 33.29 20.39 -13.99
N LYS A 497 31.97 20.22 -13.99
CA LYS A 497 31.12 20.52 -12.83
C LYS A 497 30.61 19.23 -12.20
N ALA A 498 30.74 19.10 -10.88
CA ALA A 498 30.25 17.95 -10.14
C ALA A 498 28.72 17.98 -9.94
N TYR A 499 28.08 16.82 -10.10
CA TYR A 499 26.67 16.55 -9.82
C TYR A 499 26.57 15.27 -8.99
N VAL A 500 26.85 15.40 -7.69
CA VAL A 500 26.84 14.30 -6.72
C VAL A 500 25.51 14.28 -5.97
N GLN A 501 24.92 13.10 -5.78
CA GLN A 501 23.76 12.93 -4.93
C GLN A 501 24.14 13.20 -3.47
N THR A 502 23.32 13.97 -2.77
CA THR A 502 23.51 14.28 -1.35
C THR A 502 22.31 13.79 -0.55
N THR A 503 22.47 13.62 0.75
CA THR A 503 21.35 13.34 1.66
C THR A 503 20.42 14.54 1.87
N GLN A 504 20.88 15.75 1.57
CA GLN A 504 20.08 16.96 1.71
C GLN A 504 18.87 16.94 0.77
N GLY A 505 17.67 17.03 1.34
CA GLY A 505 16.41 17.03 0.59
C GLY A 505 16.03 15.67 -0.03
N LEU A 506 16.79 14.61 0.27
CA LEU A 506 16.48 13.26 -0.12
C LEU A 506 15.20 12.80 0.60
N LYS A 507 14.25 12.24 -0.14
CA LYS A 507 13.00 11.72 0.44
C LYS A 507 13.02 10.21 0.60
N ASN A 508 13.85 9.54 -0.19
CA ASN A 508 13.96 8.10 -0.22
C ASN A 508 15.39 7.68 -0.54
N VAL A 509 16.01 6.82 0.27
CA VAL A 509 17.38 6.32 0.04
C VAL A 509 17.48 5.40 -1.18
N ASN A 510 16.35 4.89 -1.68
CA ASN A 510 16.26 4.10 -2.92
C ASN A 510 15.92 5.00 -4.13
N GLU A 511 15.93 6.33 -3.98
CA GLU A 511 15.68 7.26 -5.08
C GLU A 511 16.86 7.28 -6.06
N PRO A 512 16.61 7.03 -7.37
CA PRO A 512 17.66 7.13 -8.37
C PRO A 512 18.07 8.59 -8.60
N HIS A 513 19.37 8.82 -8.73
CA HIS A 513 19.98 10.09 -9.10
C HIS A 513 20.00 10.31 -10.60
N GLY A 514 19.97 11.58 -11.00
CA GLY A 514 20.13 11.99 -12.38
C GLY A 514 20.51 13.45 -12.50
N VAL A 515 21.18 13.78 -13.59
CA VAL A 515 21.59 15.14 -13.96
C VAL A 515 20.47 15.78 -14.78
N TYR A 516 19.98 16.95 -14.36
CA TYR A 516 18.90 17.69 -15.05
C TYR A 516 19.41 19.03 -15.61
N LEU A 517 20.17 18.98 -16.70
CA LEU A 517 20.78 20.15 -17.35
C LEU A 517 19.74 21.17 -17.84
N SER A 518 18.56 20.72 -18.24
CA SER A 518 17.45 21.60 -18.62
C SER A 518 17.04 22.62 -17.56
N ARG A 519 17.26 22.35 -16.26
CA ARG A 519 16.95 23.33 -15.20
C ARG A 519 17.96 24.49 -15.17
N GLU A 520 19.22 24.18 -15.45
CA GLU A 520 20.32 25.13 -15.37
C GLU A 520 20.49 25.91 -16.68
N TYR A 521 20.37 25.22 -17.82
CA TYR A 521 20.58 25.79 -19.15
C TYR A 521 19.27 26.18 -19.86
N ALA A 522 18.15 26.27 -19.14
CA ALA A 522 16.84 26.61 -19.71
C ALA A 522 16.87 27.88 -20.56
N GLY A 523 17.53 28.93 -20.06
CA GLY A 523 17.62 30.23 -20.74
C GLY A 523 18.40 30.14 -22.05
N ALA A 524 19.57 29.49 -22.04
CA ALA A 524 20.39 29.29 -23.24
C ALA A 524 19.66 28.43 -24.29
N LEU A 525 19.02 27.33 -23.87
CA LEU A 525 18.24 26.48 -24.75
C LEU A 525 17.03 27.22 -25.35
N ALA A 526 16.36 28.08 -24.57
CA ALA A 526 15.25 28.90 -25.06
C ALA A 526 15.69 29.96 -26.09
N GLN A 527 16.95 30.41 -26.00
CA GLN A 527 17.57 31.32 -26.97
C GLN A 527 18.13 30.60 -28.21
N GLY A 528 17.99 29.28 -28.29
CA GLY A 528 18.43 28.49 -29.43
C GLY A 528 19.93 28.12 -29.42
N ALA A 529 20.60 28.21 -28.27
CA ALA A 529 21.98 27.77 -28.14
C ALA A 529 22.13 26.28 -28.51
N SER A 530 23.12 25.98 -29.34
CA SER A 530 23.45 24.60 -29.73
C SER A 530 24.37 24.01 -28.67
N LEU A 531 23.81 23.39 -27.64
CA LEU A 531 24.56 22.84 -26.52
C LEU A 531 24.69 21.32 -26.59
N ALA A 532 25.85 20.83 -26.19
CA ALA A 532 26.12 19.41 -25.93
C ALA A 532 26.87 19.25 -24.61
N ALA A 533 26.89 18.02 -24.08
CA ALA A 533 27.56 17.74 -22.83
C ALA A 533 28.23 16.37 -22.83
N TYR A 534 29.39 16.31 -22.20
CA TYR A 534 29.96 15.06 -21.73
C TYR A 534 29.64 14.90 -20.25
N LEU A 535 29.19 13.70 -19.87
CA LEU A 535 29.01 13.29 -18.48
C LEU A 535 30.01 12.16 -18.19
N GLY A 536 30.87 12.37 -17.21
CA GLY A 536 31.86 11.39 -16.77
C GLY A 536 31.50 10.80 -15.41
N ALA A 537 31.79 9.52 -15.22
CA ALA A 537 31.70 8.83 -13.93
C ALA A 537 32.89 7.87 -13.78
N VAL A 538 33.53 7.91 -12.60
CA VAL A 538 34.51 6.91 -12.20
C VAL A 538 33.78 5.80 -11.46
N ILE A 539 34.02 4.56 -11.85
CA ILE A 539 33.35 3.37 -11.32
C ILE A 539 34.41 2.44 -10.74
N HIS A 540 34.20 1.99 -9.51
CA HIS A 540 35.01 0.96 -8.87
C HIS A 540 34.25 -0.36 -8.83
N SER A 541 34.77 -1.37 -9.53
CA SER A 541 34.21 -2.72 -9.52
C SER A 541 35.10 -3.66 -8.72
N PRO A 542 34.58 -4.47 -7.78
CA PRO A 542 35.43 -5.37 -6.99
C PRO A 542 36.04 -6.55 -7.76
N ASP A 543 35.59 -6.83 -8.98
CA ASP A 543 36.01 -7.97 -9.82
C ASP A 543 35.74 -7.69 -11.31
N ASP A 544 36.46 -8.39 -12.19
CA ASP A 544 36.24 -8.32 -13.64
C ASP A 544 34.93 -8.99 -14.03
N ARG A 545 34.01 -8.24 -14.66
CA ARG A 545 32.68 -8.79 -15.02
C ARG A 545 31.96 -8.02 -16.12
N GLU A 546 30.98 -8.71 -16.68
CA GLU A 546 30.07 -8.13 -17.65
C GLU A 546 28.98 -7.29 -16.96
N ALA A 547 28.63 -6.17 -17.58
CA ALA A 547 27.53 -5.32 -17.14
C ALA A 547 26.84 -4.65 -18.33
N VAL A 548 25.73 -4.00 -18.06
CA VAL A 548 24.94 -3.18 -18.99
C VAL A 548 24.53 -1.91 -18.26
N VAL A 549 24.59 -0.76 -18.92
CA VAL A 549 24.04 0.48 -18.37
C VAL A 549 22.58 0.59 -18.78
N ARG A 550 21.65 0.51 -17.82
CA ARG A 550 20.25 0.89 -18.02
C ARG A 550 20.10 2.37 -17.70
N PHE A 551 19.61 3.16 -18.65
CA PHE A 551 19.61 4.61 -18.53
C PHE A 551 18.36 5.29 -19.09
N ARG A 552 18.26 6.57 -18.78
CA ARG A 552 17.29 7.51 -19.34
C ARG A 552 18.02 8.76 -19.80
N SER A 553 17.63 9.26 -20.96
CA SER A 553 17.97 10.61 -21.37
C SER A 553 16.89 11.18 -22.27
N ALA A 554 16.89 12.51 -22.44
CA ALA A 554 15.90 13.21 -23.25
C ALA A 554 16.20 13.17 -24.76
N GLY A 555 17.49 13.16 -25.13
CA GLY A 555 17.96 13.27 -26.50
C GLY A 555 18.96 12.18 -26.89
N PRO A 556 19.63 12.32 -28.05
CA PRO A 556 20.66 11.39 -28.50
C PRO A 556 21.76 11.23 -27.45
N THR A 557 22.26 10.01 -27.30
CA THR A 557 23.28 9.69 -26.30
C THR A 557 24.22 8.62 -26.83
N THR A 558 25.52 8.82 -26.70
CA THR A 558 26.54 7.79 -26.97
C THR A 558 27.37 7.53 -25.72
N PHE A 559 27.99 6.36 -25.66
CA PHE A 559 28.68 5.86 -24.48
C PHE A 559 30.11 5.47 -24.85
N SER A 560 31.03 5.64 -23.92
CA SER A 560 32.34 5.01 -23.98
C SER A 560 32.76 4.54 -22.59
N LEU A 561 33.43 3.40 -22.52
CA LEU A 561 34.02 2.87 -21.29
C LEU A 561 35.51 2.66 -21.51
N ASN A 562 36.32 3.22 -20.62
CA ASN A 562 37.78 3.14 -20.69
C ASN A 562 38.32 3.57 -22.08
N GLY A 563 37.72 4.60 -22.66
CA GLY A 563 38.07 5.17 -23.97
C GLY A 563 37.56 4.41 -25.19
N GLN A 564 36.82 3.31 -25.00
CA GLN A 564 36.23 2.54 -26.10
C GLN A 564 34.75 2.86 -26.24
N GLU A 565 34.31 3.20 -27.45
CA GLU A 565 32.90 3.48 -27.74
C GLU A 565 32.04 2.22 -27.54
N ILE A 566 30.86 2.41 -26.96
CA ILE A 566 29.88 1.34 -26.68
C ILE A 566 28.65 1.61 -27.53
N GLU A 567 28.25 0.61 -28.31
CA GLU A 567 27.01 0.67 -29.07
C GLU A 567 25.79 0.65 -28.15
N GLU A 568 24.81 1.49 -28.45
CA GLU A 568 23.47 1.39 -27.87
C GLU A 568 22.74 0.20 -28.52
N VAL A 569 22.22 -0.73 -27.73
CA VAL A 569 21.39 -1.80 -28.29
C VAL A 569 20.01 -1.23 -28.57
N PRO A 570 19.54 -1.27 -29.83
CA PRO A 570 18.18 -0.86 -30.16
C PRO A 570 17.18 -1.67 -29.32
N VAL A 571 16.30 -0.99 -28.58
CA VAL A 571 15.30 -1.65 -27.74
C VAL A 571 14.33 -2.44 -28.62
N GLN A 572 14.48 -3.78 -28.69
CA GLN A 572 13.60 -4.64 -29.49
C GLN A 572 12.21 -4.85 -28.86
N GLN A 573 12.06 -4.67 -27.55
CA GLN A 573 10.76 -4.66 -26.87
C GLN A 573 10.77 -3.68 -25.70
N GLU A 574 9.82 -2.74 -25.76
CA GLU A 574 9.61 -1.68 -24.79
C GLU A 574 8.87 -2.25 -23.56
N GLU A 575 9.58 -2.63 -22.50
CA GLU A 575 8.91 -3.05 -21.26
C GLU A 575 8.64 -1.86 -20.33
N TRP A 576 7.37 -1.73 -19.95
CA TRP A 576 6.92 -0.81 -18.91
C TRP A 576 7.14 -1.44 -17.54
N LEU A 577 8.12 -0.92 -16.78
CA LEU A 577 8.25 -1.24 -15.36
C LEU A 577 7.20 -0.44 -14.55
N PRO A 578 6.45 -1.06 -13.63
CA PRO A 578 5.48 -0.37 -12.79
C PRO A 578 6.10 0.80 -12.01
N GLY A 579 5.47 1.98 -12.06
CA GLY A 579 5.89 3.17 -11.32
C GLY A 579 6.76 4.16 -12.10
N LEU A 580 6.97 3.94 -13.40
CA LEU A 580 7.86 4.78 -14.22
C LEU A 580 7.12 5.45 -15.37
N LEU A 581 7.25 6.78 -15.47
CA LEU A 581 6.53 7.63 -16.43
C LEU A 581 7.23 7.77 -17.81
N ARG A 582 8.39 7.13 -18.06
CA ARG A 582 9.13 7.18 -19.35
C ARG A 582 9.97 5.92 -19.61
N LYS A 583 10.16 5.58 -20.89
CA LYS A 583 10.93 4.42 -21.41
C LYS A 583 12.41 4.48 -20.98
N THR A 584 12.98 3.34 -20.57
CA THR A 584 14.43 3.18 -20.29
C THR A 584 15.14 2.54 -21.48
N ARG A 585 16.39 2.92 -21.73
CA ARG A 585 17.27 2.38 -22.80
C ARG A 585 18.41 1.58 -22.16
N LYS A 586 19.09 0.74 -22.94
CA LYS A 586 20.23 -0.06 -22.47
C LYS A 586 21.38 -0.08 -23.46
N THR A 587 22.60 -0.14 -22.96
CA THR A 587 23.81 -0.32 -23.79
C THR A 587 23.95 -1.77 -24.27
N ALA A 588 24.91 -2.02 -25.16
CA ALA A 588 25.50 -3.35 -25.30
C ALA A 588 26.15 -3.81 -24.00
N VAL A 589 26.44 -5.11 -23.91
CA VAL A 589 27.23 -5.67 -22.81
C VAL A 589 28.62 -5.03 -22.85
N LEU A 590 29.03 -4.51 -21.70
CA LEU A 590 30.35 -3.94 -21.47
C LEU A 590 31.11 -4.78 -20.43
N HIS A 591 32.43 -4.63 -20.38
CA HIS A 591 33.28 -5.34 -19.44
C HIS A 591 33.91 -4.36 -18.45
N LEU A 592 33.49 -4.44 -17.19
CA LEU A 592 34.11 -3.72 -16.09
C LEU A 592 35.37 -4.46 -15.66
N ARG A 593 36.48 -3.74 -15.57
CA ARG A 593 37.72 -4.24 -15.01
C ARG A 593 37.65 -4.24 -13.49
N GLN A 594 38.34 -5.15 -12.82
CA GLN A 594 38.56 -5.04 -11.39
C GLN A 594 39.24 -3.69 -11.07
N GLY A 595 38.71 -2.99 -10.07
CA GLY A 595 39.11 -1.64 -9.70
C GLY A 595 38.46 -0.57 -10.57
N ARG A 596 39.28 0.37 -11.03
CA ARG A 596 38.83 1.63 -11.64
C ARG A 596 38.43 1.46 -13.10
N ASN A 597 37.28 2.04 -13.44
CA ASN A 597 36.77 2.18 -14.80
C ASN A 597 36.26 3.60 -15.03
N THR A 598 36.34 4.08 -16.26
CA THR A 598 35.91 5.43 -16.65
C THR A 598 34.76 5.33 -17.65
N LEU A 599 33.56 5.73 -17.24
CA LEU A 599 32.42 5.87 -18.14
C LEU A 599 32.29 7.33 -18.58
N VAL A 600 32.23 7.54 -19.90
CA VAL A 600 31.92 8.85 -20.48
C VAL A 600 30.70 8.73 -21.37
N VAL A 601 29.76 9.65 -21.20
CA VAL A 601 28.49 9.71 -21.91
C VAL A 601 28.38 11.04 -22.63
N HIS A 602 28.22 11.01 -23.95
CA HIS A 602 27.92 12.23 -24.72
C HIS A 602 26.41 12.38 -24.86
N SER A 603 25.88 13.56 -24.56
CA SER A 603 24.43 13.80 -24.53
C SER A 603 24.06 15.14 -25.16
N ARG A 604 22.94 15.15 -25.89
CA ARG A 604 22.36 16.35 -26.48
C ARG A 604 20.92 16.59 -26.00
N PRO A 605 20.43 17.85 -26.00
CA PRO A 605 19.03 18.16 -25.74
C PRO A 605 18.06 17.46 -26.69
N ALA A 606 16.81 17.27 -26.26
CA ALA A 606 15.77 16.67 -27.09
C ALA A 606 15.38 17.59 -28.26
N GLN A 607 15.43 17.10 -29.50
CA GLN A 607 15.12 17.91 -30.69
C GLN A 607 13.62 18.23 -30.91
N LYS A 608 12.69 17.44 -30.33
CA LYS A 608 11.26 17.46 -30.75
C LYS A 608 10.24 17.81 -29.66
N LYS A 609 10.61 17.99 -28.39
CA LYS A 609 9.62 18.09 -27.28
C LYS A 609 9.92 19.17 -26.22
N GLY A 610 10.47 20.33 -26.61
CA GLY A 610 10.86 21.39 -25.68
C GLY A 610 12.27 21.17 -25.09
N PRO A 611 12.79 22.09 -24.23
CA PRO A 611 14.20 22.14 -23.83
C PRO A 611 14.57 21.07 -22.80
N TRP A 612 14.07 19.83 -22.93
CA TRP A 612 14.40 18.75 -22.03
C TRP A 612 15.82 18.25 -22.30
N TRP A 613 16.61 18.24 -21.24
CA TRP A 613 17.95 17.73 -21.23
C TRP A 613 18.23 17.19 -19.83
N TYR A 614 18.31 15.87 -19.74
CA TYR A 614 18.62 15.15 -18.51
C TYR A 614 19.26 13.81 -18.85
N PHE A 615 19.99 13.25 -17.89
CA PHE A 615 20.59 11.93 -17.96
C PHE A 615 20.57 11.26 -16.58
N GLY A 616 20.32 9.96 -16.53
CA GLY A 616 20.52 9.14 -15.33
C GLY A 616 20.65 7.68 -15.72
N GLY A 617 21.49 6.92 -15.02
CA GLY A 617 21.79 5.54 -15.37
C GLY A 617 22.22 4.72 -14.17
N ARG A 618 22.08 3.40 -14.32
CA ARG A 618 22.51 2.39 -13.36
C ARG A 618 23.12 1.20 -14.09
N PHE A 619 23.92 0.42 -13.37
CA PHE A 619 24.49 -0.81 -13.87
C PHE A 619 23.61 -2.01 -13.51
N GLU A 620 23.46 -2.90 -14.48
CA GLU A 620 22.81 -4.19 -14.35
C GLU A 620 23.72 -5.27 -14.91
N THR A 621 23.56 -6.50 -14.45
CA THR A 621 24.12 -7.67 -15.12
C THR A 621 23.44 -7.88 -16.48
N PRO A 622 24.04 -8.65 -17.42
CA PRO A 622 23.43 -8.90 -18.74
C PRO A 622 22.02 -9.52 -18.71
N ASP A 623 21.70 -10.30 -17.67
CA ASP A 623 20.38 -10.88 -17.41
C ASP A 623 19.40 -9.90 -16.72
N GLY A 624 19.85 -8.70 -16.38
CA GLY A 624 19.01 -7.59 -15.90
C GLY A 624 18.91 -7.45 -14.38
N ALA A 625 19.77 -8.11 -13.60
CA ALA A 625 19.83 -7.92 -12.16
C ALA A 625 20.59 -6.63 -11.82
N GLU A 626 20.09 -5.86 -10.86
CA GLU A 626 20.75 -4.62 -10.42
C GLU A 626 22.07 -4.92 -9.71
N MET A 627 23.14 -4.24 -10.13
CA MET A 627 24.45 -4.32 -9.47
C MET A 627 24.48 -3.35 -8.29
N SER A 628 24.64 -3.86 -7.07
CA SER A 628 24.55 -3.07 -5.83
C SER A 628 25.87 -2.94 -5.06
N ASP A 629 26.97 -3.38 -5.66
CA ASP A 629 28.31 -3.47 -5.08
C ASP A 629 29.34 -2.61 -5.82
N LEU A 630 28.88 -1.76 -6.74
CA LEU A 630 29.70 -0.75 -7.40
C LEU A 630 29.76 0.52 -6.54
N ASP A 631 30.89 1.23 -6.64
CA ASP A 631 31.07 2.54 -6.03
C ASP A 631 31.40 3.58 -7.11
N PHE A 632 30.95 4.82 -6.91
CA PHE A 632 31.10 5.90 -7.88
C PHE A 632 31.78 7.10 -7.25
N GLU A 633 32.76 7.63 -7.95
CA GLU A 633 33.52 8.79 -7.48
C GLU A 633 33.51 9.90 -8.53
N VAL A 634 33.59 11.13 -8.05
CA VAL A 634 33.93 12.28 -8.87
C VAL A 634 35.30 12.74 -8.41
N GLU A 635 36.19 12.99 -9.36
CA GLU A 635 37.48 13.57 -9.04
C GLU A 635 37.26 15.03 -8.69
N ASN A 636 37.74 15.44 -7.51
CA ASN A 636 37.69 16.84 -7.13
C ASN A 636 38.56 17.64 -8.10
N ALA A 637 37.95 18.56 -8.84
CA ALA A 637 38.66 19.62 -9.52
C ALA A 637 39.49 20.39 -8.48
N GLN A 638 40.78 20.58 -8.75
CA GLN A 638 41.64 21.48 -7.98
C GLN A 638 41.20 22.94 -8.12
#